data_AF-A0AAE0LXK3-F1
#
_entry.id   AF-A0AAE0LXK3-F1
#
_cell.length_a   1.000
_cell.length_b   1.000
_cell.length_c   1.000
_cell.angle_alpha   90.00
_cell.angle_beta   90.00
_cell.angle_gamma   90.00
#
_symmetry.space_group_name_H-M   'P 1'
#
loop_
_entity.id
_entity.type
_entity.pdbx_description
1 polymer ?
#
loop_
_entity_poly.entity_id
_entity_poly.type
_entity_poly.pdbx_seq_one_letter_code
_entity_poly.pdbx_strand_id
1 'polypeptide(L)'
;MTPRASQCRAALQRQIVPSKDSIWITDGLLASAFERYCCVSRTWNRKASNVPGPLESQRRLGRRRMGDASTWHCPPTPPSWAFLVPLNLTQWTWKPPSLASTRERNQRRYDDSTPTESISLVPRLLRESAPQEAGKPLVAFTSAAAALPDPSSSPVGTTRPDPYAALMGGFRWAVTHADDERLASYTGKLCSRFRQRIMLGEIPPNDILPLSREIWEMLGSRLQGSTLDHRLSLSFCRAILSGITGSKVFSPDLLDAQFWNTFLVQMSKLPADDTLCNLFVKVMASMPAAHQPRVSEGILSVLDCFFSAWNHSRLVLGGCETRRLMDIAILGELYEKQQKLSALPACLRQVKAISAALQAVTLEETKPLLSAAHRLVFTAAGAWQTGRHTLRYGWLYVLAQNPHINEGFLFDAAASLSHSSLNMQPLSVVEVSSLLLTQWASRGYLRGPKDVYRAYRRHRGKRDEAALAALFLAVFSRGKGETRKGLYRSAWKLLTKLQQTDYVMRSLLFDTLTGKLPVRMLEDLAFTSNNHLTAIDLRDLWSEEVMTKDQPQWFPGAFDKYAEDIVRDPTIPPKEIWRVLDIGKLEQQGSTFRSRILRHRGTFGKRRAAVVEKMAKAFMEAPHLSDRAALRHVSRSFAFLKAIRGQVPDFIIQDMYRIVTKDLWEENPGRTKRLLWFLRIVERRHGLEIAWSCRLALRRWRARLMQDWISKGGGRQF
;
A
#
# COMPACT_ATOMS: atom_id res chain seq x y z
N MET A 1 73.79 12.71 -15.99
CA MET A 1 72.84 12.88 -17.12
C MET A 1 71.44 13.10 -16.55
N THR A 2 70.75 14.17 -16.95
CA THR A 2 69.40 14.52 -16.47
C THR A 2 68.31 13.99 -17.41
N PRO A 3 67.25 13.32 -16.92
CA PRO A 3 66.14 12.89 -17.76
C PRO A 3 65.32 14.09 -18.28
N ARG A 4 64.78 13.98 -19.51
CA ARG A 4 63.94 15.03 -20.12
C ARG A 4 62.61 15.21 -19.37
N ALA A 5 62.14 16.45 -19.31
CA ALA A 5 60.83 16.78 -18.72
C ALA A 5 59.66 16.20 -19.55
N SER A 6 58.54 15.90 -18.88
CA SER A 6 57.36 15.27 -19.48
C SER A 6 56.63 16.16 -20.50
N GLN A 7 56.23 15.58 -21.63
CA GLN A 7 55.65 16.25 -22.80
C GLN A 7 54.30 16.97 -22.57
N CYS A 8 53.68 16.82 -21.39
CA CYS A 8 52.31 17.28 -21.12
C CYS A 8 52.08 18.81 -21.26
N ARG A 9 53.13 19.65 -21.17
CA ARG A 9 52.97 21.11 -21.36
C ARG A 9 52.67 21.50 -22.81
N ALA A 10 53.13 20.74 -23.80
CA ALA A 10 52.92 21.06 -25.22
C ALA A 10 51.45 20.88 -25.67
N ALA A 11 50.65 20.10 -24.95
CA ALA A 11 49.24 19.89 -25.26
C ALA A 11 48.37 21.11 -24.89
N LEU A 12 48.74 21.87 -23.86
CA LEU A 12 47.97 23.01 -23.34
C LEU A 12 48.24 24.35 -24.06
N GLN A 13 49.21 24.38 -24.98
CA GLN A 13 49.55 25.59 -25.75
C GLN A 13 49.08 25.54 -27.22
N ARG A 14 48.34 24.50 -27.61
CA ARG A 14 47.63 24.51 -28.90
C ARG A 14 46.41 25.42 -28.79
N GLN A 15 46.52 26.64 -29.31
CA GLN A 15 45.36 27.48 -29.61
C GLN A 15 44.38 26.69 -30.48
N ILE A 16 43.15 26.54 -30.02
CA ILE A 16 42.10 25.87 -30.77
C ILE A 16 41.61 26.86 -31.84
N VAL A 17 42.21 26.78 -33.02
CA VAL A 17 41.67 27.44 -34.21
C VAL A 17 40.31 26.79 -34.51
N PRO A 18 39.18 27.52 -34.45
CA PRO A 18 37.88 26.92 -34.71
C PRO A 18 37.78 26.53 -36.19
N SER A 19 37.45 25.27 -36.47
CA SER A 19 36.99 24.86 -37.79
C SER A 19 35.65 25.53 -38.09
N LYS A 20 35.35 25.76 -39.37
CA LYS A 20 34.08 26.39 -39.80
C LYS A 20 32.84 25.57 -39.41
N ASP A 21 33.01 24.27 -39.17
CA ASP A 21 31.95 23.34 -38.76
C ASP A 21 31.88 23.14 -37.23
N SER A 22 32.08 24.22 -36.46
CA SER A 22 31.98 24.19 -34.99
C SER A 22 30.52 24.31 -34.53
N ILE A 23 29.89 23.15 -34.28
CA ILE A 23 28.51 23.08 -33.76
C ILE A 23 28.49 23.56 -32.29
N TRP A 24 27.86 24.70 -32.05
CA TRP A 24 27.67 25.25 -30.71
C TRP A 24 26.55 24.50 -29.97
N ILE A 25 26.94 23.65 -29.03
CA ILE A 25 26.02 22.97 -28.11
C ILE A 25 25.75 23.90 -26.92
N THR A 26 24.48 24.20 -26.63
CA THR A 26 24.11 24.99 -25.45
C THR A 26 24.22 24.15 -24.17
N ASP A 27 24.57 24.78 -23.05
CA ASP A 27 24.75 24.09 -21.76
C ASP A 27 23.50 23.30 -21.33
N GLY A 28 22.30 23.79 -21.64
CA GLY A 28 21.06 23.06 -21.37
C GLY A 28 20.90 21.79 -22.21
N LEU A 29 21.37 21.78 -23.46
CA LEU A 29 21.36 20.59 -24.31
C LEU A 29 22.47 19.61 -23.90
N LEU A 30 23.65 20.13 -23.52
CA LEU A 30 24.73 19.34 -22.95
C LEU A 30 24.32 18.67 -21.63
N ALA A 31 23.70 19.42 -20.71
CA ALA A 31 23.16 18.91 -19.45
C ALA A 31 22.06 17.87 -19.70
N SER A 32 21.10 18.14 -20.58
CA SER A 32 20.04 17.19 -20.95
C SER A 32 20.59 15.90 -21.59
N ALA A 33 21.67 15.99 -22.37
CA ALA A 33 22.36 14.84 -22.92
C ALA A 33 23.13 14.06 -21.84
N PHE A 34 23.75 14.76 -20.89
CA PHE A 34 24.49 14.17 -19.77
C PHE A 34 23.56 13.49 -18.74
N GLU A 35 22.42 14.10 -18.42
CA GLU A 35 21.37 13.49 -17.60
C GLU A 35 20.79 12.24 -18.25
N ARG A 36 20.46 12.30 -19.56
CA ARG A 36 20.04 11.11 -20.31
C ARG A 36 21.12 10.04 -20.35
N TYR A 37 22.39 10.42 -20.51
CA TYR A 37 23.52 9.50 -20.41
C TYR A 37 23.59 8.87 -19.01
N CYS A 38 23.45 9.62 -17.91
CA CYS A 38 23.45 9.07 -16.56
C CYS A 38 22.25 8.15 -16.28
N CYS A 39 21.06 8.50 -16.77
CA CYS A 39 19.84 7.70 -16.61
C CYS A 39 19.89 6.37 -17.38
N VAL A 40 20.44 6.37 -18.61
CA VAL A 40 20.58 5.17 -19.45
C VAL A 40 21.81 4.35 -19.04
N SER A 41 22.93 4.99 -18.73
CA SER A 41 24.15 4.33 -18.26
C SER A 41 24.09 4.01 -16.76
N ARG A 42 23.15 3.13 -16.39
CA ARG A 42 23.15 2.36 -15.12
C ARG A 42 24.35 1.38 -15.04
N THR A 43 25.56 1.88 -15.32
CA THR A 43 26.82 1.12 -15.39
C THR A 43 27.41 0.93 -14.00
N TRP A 44 26.63 0.22 -13.17
CA TRP A 44 27.06 -0.58 -12.02
C TRP A 44 28.43 -0.21 -11.46
N ASN A 45 28.48 0.89 -10.69
CA ASN A 45 29.60 1.25 -9.80
C ASN A 45 30.99 0.84 -10.35
N ARG A 46 31.31 1.24 -11.58
CA ARG A 46 32.67 1.12 -12.13
C ARG A 46 33.59 2.03 -11.33
N LYS A 47 34.06 1.51 -10.20
CA LYS A 47 35.18 2.09 -9.45
C LYS A 47 36.29 2.36 -10.45
N ALA A 48 36.70 3.63 -10.57
CA ALA A 48 37.92 3.99 -11.27
C ALA A 48 39.03 3.06 -10.78
N SER A 49 39.86 2.59 -11.72
CA SER A 49 40.57 1.32 -11.57
C SER A 49 41.40 1.24 -10.28
N ASN A 50 41.56 0.03 -9.72
CA ASN A 50 42.42 -0.23 -8.56
C ASN A 50 43.93 -0.04 -8.87
N VAL A 51 44.28 0.67 -9.94
CA VAL A 51 45.63 1.15 -10.23
C VAL A 51 45.85 2.41 -9.38
N PRO A 52 46.70 2.38 -8.34
CA PRO A 52 47.03 3.61 -7.62
C PRO A 52 47.68 4.59 -8.59
N GLY A 53 47.15 5.82 -8.67
CA GLY A 53 47.71 6.88 -9.50
C GLY A 53 49.19 7.13 -9.18
N PRO A 54 49.97 7.73 -10.10
CA PRO A 54 51.44 7.75 -10.03
C PRO A 54 52.02 8.36 -8.74
N LEU A 55 51.30 9.25 -8.07
CA LEU A 55 51.69 9.81 -6.77
C LEU A 55 51.51 8.81 -5.60
N GLU A 56 50.49 7.95 -5.65
CA GLU A 56 50.23 6.93 -4.64
C GLU A 56 51.13 5.70 -4.83
N SER A 57 51.51 5.36 -6.09
CA SER A 57 52.54 4.34 -6.32
C SER A 57 53.92 4.79 -5.82
N GLN A 58 54.28 6.07 -6.03
CA GLN A 58 55.49 6.67 -5.45
C GLN A 58 55.45 6.70 -3.91
N ARG A 59 54.34 7.09 -3.28
CA ARG A 59 54.18 7.01 -1.80
C ARG A 59 54.38 5.59 -1.27
N ARG A 60 53.89 4.56 -1.98
CA ARG A 60 54.08 3.15 -1.59
C ARG A 60 55.51 2.66 -1.79
N LEU A 61 56.20 3.10 -2.84
CA LEU A 61 57.63 2.84 -3.03
C LEU A 61 58.49 3.50 -1.94
N GLY A 62 58.20 4.75 -1.56
CA GLY A 62 58.88 5.44 -0.46
C GLY A 62 58.71 4.72 0.87
N ARG A 63 57.49 4.27 1.20
CA ARG A 63 57.23 3.47 2.42
C ARG A 63 57.96 2.13 2.44
N ARG A 64 58.11 1.46 1.29
CA ARG A 64 58.91 0.22 1.21
C ARG A 64 60.38 0.49 1.49
N ARG A 65 60.98 1.47 0.79
CA ARG A 65 62.39 1.85 1.00
C ARG A 65 62.74 2.22 2.45
N MET A 66 61.84 2.89 3.18
CA MET A 66 62.07 3.15 4.61
C MET A 66 61.88 1.92 5.50
N GLY A 67 61.00 0.99 5.13
CA GLY A 67 60.88 -0.32 5.80
C GLY A 67 62.15 -1.15 5.61
N ASP A 68 62.59 -1.31 4.36
CA ASP A 68 63.75 -2.12 3.99
C ASP A 68 65.04 -1.60 4.67
N ALA A 69 65.19 -0.27 4.81
CA ALA A 69 66.29 0.35 5.54
C ALA A 69 66.32 0.01 7.04
N SER A 70 65.16 -0.16 7.69
CA SER A 70 65.08 -0.48 9.13
C SER A 70 65.48 -1.93 9.47
N THR A 71 65.55 -2.81 8.47
CA THR A 71 65.82 -4.25 8.66
C THR A 71 67.27 -4.57 9.06
N TRP A 72 68.22 -3.66 8.86
CA TRP A 72 69.66 -3.91 9.04
C TRP A 72 70.16 -3.90 10.50
N HIS A 73 69.31 -3.51 11.46
CA HIS A 73 69.67 -3.39 12.88
C HIS A 73 68.80 -4.22 13.84
N CYS A 74 68.08 -5.23 13.34
CA CYS A 74 67.45 -6.25 14.17
C CYS A 74 67.97 -7.65 13.80
N PRO A 75 68.46 -8.45 14.76
CA PRO A 75 68.73 -9.86 14.48
C PRO A 75 67.41 -10.59 14.13
N PRO A 76 67.42 -11.58 13.23
CA PRO A 76 66.21 -12.23 12.76
C PRO A 76 65.53 -13.01 13.90
N THR A 77 64.35 -12.56 14.31
CA THR A 77 63.51 -13.31 15.26
C THR A 77 63.20 -14.69 14.67
N PRO A 78 63.51 -15.79 15.38
CA PRO A 78 63.34 -17.13 14.85
C PRO A 78 61.85 -17.48 14.65
N PRO A 79 61.52 -18.36 13.70
CA PRO A 79 60.13 -18.76 13.42
C PRO A 79 59.50 -19.46 14.63
N SER A 80 58.17 -19.39 14.72
CA SER A 80 57.38 -19.75 15.92
C SER A 80 57.43 -21.23 16.37
N TRP A 81 58.17 -22.09 15.67
CA TRP A 81 58.42 -23.49 16.03
C TRP A 81 59.78 -23.70 16.73
N ALA A 82 60.65 -22.68 16.77
CA ALA A 82 61.99 -22.77 17.36
C ALA A 82 62.04 -22.59 18.89
N PHE A 83 60.89 -22.37 19.54
CA PHE A 83 60.80 -22.20 21.00
C PHE A 83 60.51 -23.54 21.68
N LEU A 84 61.52 -24.13 22.31
CA LEU A 84 61.44 -25.44 22.98
C LEU A 84 60.54 -25.46 24.25
N VAL A 85 60.13 -24.29 24.75
CA VAL A 85 59.18 -24.15 25.87
C VAL A 85 58.07 -23.18 25.44
N PRO A 86 56.78 -23.53 25.59
CA PRO A 86 55.67 -22.63 25.26
C PRO A 86 55.64 -21.45 26.23
N LEU A 87 55.94 -20.25 25.72
CA LEU A 87 55.89 -18.99 26.48
C LEU A 87 54.51 -18.80 27.13
N ASN A 88 54.49 -18.66 28.46
CA ASN A 88 53.24 -18.50 29.22
C ASN A 88 52.68 -17.08 29.09
N LEU A 89 51.95 -16.83 28.01
CA LEU A 89 51.34 -15.53 27.67
C LEU A 89 50.35 -14.99 28.73
N THR A 90 49.96 -15.77 29.74
CA THR A 90 49.10 -15.28 30.83
C THR A 90 49.79 -14.24 31.73
N GLN A 91 51.13 -14.24 31.77
CA GLN A 91 51.93 -13.27 32.53
C GLN A 91 52.25 -11.99 31.73
N TRP A 92 51.93 -11.93 30.43
CA TRP A 92 52.35 -10.84 29.56
C TRP A 92 51.37 -9.66 29.57
N THR A 93 51.42 -8.84 30.63
CA THR A 93 50.61 -7.61 30.72
C THR A 93 51.26 -6.46 29.94
N TRP A 94 50.80 -6.21 28.71
CA TRP A 94 51.17 -5.01 27.97
C TRP A 94 50.68 -3.75 28.69
N LYS A 95 51.59 -2.82 29.00
CA LYS A 95 51.25 -1.45 29.45
C LYS A 95 51.52 -0.46 28.31
N PRO A 96 50.60 0.47 28.01
CA PRO A 96 50.86 1.53 27.04
C PRO A 96 51.96 2.48 27.56
N PRO A 97 52.82 3.03 26.68
CA PRO A 97 53.62 4.20 27.05
C PRO A 97 52.67 5.36 27.37
N SER A 98 52.82 5.94 28.56
CA SER A 98 51.92 6.99 29.08
C SER A 98 52.06 8.29 28.29
N LEU A 99 50.93 8.86 27.86
CA LEU A 99 50.89 10.17 27.19
C LEU A 99 51.48 11.27 28.10
N ALA A 100 52.29 12.16 27.52
CA ALA A 100 53.10 13.15 28.25
C ALA A 100 52.29 14.02 29.22
N SER A 101 51.08 14.45 28.81
CA SER A 101 50.14 15.23 29.62
C SER A 101 49.67 14.56 30.93
N THR A 102 49.96 13.26 31.11
CA THR A 102 49.68 12.52 32.35
C THR A 102 50.79 12.69 33.39
N ARG A 103 52.03 13.03 32.99
CA ARG A 103 53.13 13.29 33.95
C ARG A 103 52.93 14.63 34.66
N GLU A 104 52.64 15.69 33.90
CA GLU A 104 52.51 17.06 34.40
C GLU A 104 51.35 17.22 35.41
N ARG A 105 50.24 16.51 35.19
CA ARG A 105 49.08 16.55 36.09
C ARG A 105 49.32 15.85 37.44
N ASN A 106 50.21 14.86 37.49
CA ASN A 106 50.49 14.10 38.71
C ASN A 106 51.54 14.77 39.62
N GLN A 107 52.30 15.75 39.11
CA GLN A 107 53.22 16.56 39.93
C GLN A 107 52.54 17.73 40.67
N ARG A 108 51.23 17.96 40.48
CA ARG A 108 50.45 19.06 41.10
C ARG A 108 49.32 18.59 42.01
N ARG A 109 49.46 17.39 42.60
CA ARG A 109 48.50 16.79 43.55
C ARG A 109 49.21 15.94 44.61
N TYR A 110 50.25 16.50 45.21
CA TYR A 110 50.91 15.93 46.39
C TYR A 110 51.13 17.00 47.48
N ASP A 111 50.27 18.01 47.49
CA ASP A 111 50.11 18.94 48.60
C ASP A 111 48.62 19.07 48.93
N ASP A 112 48.38 19.01 50.24
CA ASP A 112 47.17 19.28 51.02
C ASP A 112 46.24 18.11 51.40
N SER A 113 45.74 18.15 52.64
CA SER A 113 45.42 16.96 53.43
C SER A 113 44.21 17.06 54.38
N THR A 114 43.15 16.31 54.02
CA THR A 114 42.20 15.66 54.96
C THR A 114 41.14 16.59 55.65
N PRO A 115 40.25 16.14 56.59
CA PRO A 115 38.80 16.18 56.28
C PRO A 115 37.82 16.59 57.43
N THR A 116 36.51 16.73 57.11
CA THR A 116 35.32 16.54 58.00
C THR A 116 34.05 16.62 57.13
N GLU A 117 33.06 15.70 57.20
CA GLU A 117 31.85 15.67 58.08
C GLU A 117 30.83 16.83 57.83
N SER A 118 29.50 16.67 57.90
CA SER A 118 28.63 15.61 58.47
C SER A 118 27.27 15.42 57.74
N ILE A 119 26.67 14.21 57.83
CA ILE A 119 25.33 13.82 58.39
C ILE A 119 24.23 14.93 58.40
N SER A 120 22.93 14.77 58.03
CA SER A 120 21.85 13.81 58.37
C SER A 120 20.57 14.13 57.51
N LEU A 121 19.36 13.53 57.48
CA LEU A 121 18.65 12.30 57.91
C LEU A 121 17.19 12.37 57.32
N VAL A 122 16.38 11.31 57.51
CA VAL A 122 15.19 10.92 56.70
C VAL A 122 13.80 11.40 57.30
N PRO A 123 12.58 10.79 57.10
CA PRO A 123 11.38 11.48 56.53
C PRO A 123 10.07 11.43 57.41
N ARG A 124 8.87 11.31 56.76
CA ARG A 124 7.48 11.04 57.27
C ARG A 124 6.64 12.30 57.64
N LEU A 125 5.29 12.26 57.80
CA LEU A 125 4.28 11.16 57.92
C LEU A 125 2.89 11.52 57.28
N LEU A 126 1.85 10.70 57.51
CA LEU A 126 0.46 10.81 56.97
C LEU A 126 -0.59 11.25 58.02
N ARG A 127 -1.75 11.74 57.54
CA ARG A 127 -3.14 11.48 58.03
C ARG A 127 -4.15 11.93 56.93
N GLU A 128 -5.34 11.34 56.65
CA GLU A 128 -6.49 10.85 57.47
C GLU A 128 -7.26 11.98 58.18
N SER A 129 -8.61 12.07 58.19
CA SER A 129 -9.69 11.08 57.92
C SER A 129 -10.96 11.70 57.25
N ALA A 130 -12.02 10.91 57.05
CA ALA A 130 -13.40 11.29 56.62
C ALA A 130 -14.36 11.29 57.86
N PRO A 131 -15.73 11.16 57.84
CA PRO A 131 -16.73 10.99 56.75
C PRO A 131 -18.07 11.80 56.94
N GLN A 132 -19.20 11.29 56.37
CA GLN A 132 -20.62 11.64 56.66
C GLN A 132 -21.14 13.04 56.22
N GLU A 133 -22.45 13.31 56.05
CA GLU A 133 -23.65 12.60 55.51
C GLU A 133 -24.80 13.65 55.36
N ALA A 134 -26.05 13.47 54.87
CA ALA A 134 -26.85 12.42 54.21
C ALA A 134 -28.02 13.11 53.43
N GLY A 135 -28.96 12.36 52.80
CA GLY A 135 -30.29 12.89 52.43
C GLY A 135 -30.93 12.40 51.11
N LYS A 136 -32.15 11.86 51.19
CA LYS A 136 -33.12 11.53 50.09
C LYS A 136 -34.48 12.24 50.44
N PRO A 137 -35.63 12.10 49.73
CA PRO A 137 -35.96 11.28 48.55
C PRO A 137 -36.84 11.99 47.46
N LEU A 138 -37.37 11.16 46.55
CA LEU A 138 -38.36 11.43 45.50
C LEU A 138 -39.64 12.17 45.96
N VAL A 139 -40.32 12.78 44.98
CA VAL A 139 -41.77 12.63 44.77
C VAL A 139 -42.00 12.14 43.33
N ALA A 140 -43.02 11.31 43.11
CA ALA A 140 -43.46 10.85 41.79
C ALA A 140 -44.92 11.23 41.56
N PHE A 141 -45.35 11.31 40.29
CA PHE A 141 -46.76 11.44 39.90
C PHE A 141 -47.11 10.44 38.79
N THR A 142 -48.35 9.95 38.82
CA THR A 142 -48.83 8.85 37.98
C THR A 142 -50.28 9.07 37.54
N SER A 143 -50.68 8.31 36.51
CA SER A 143 -52.06 7.87 36.20
C SER A 143 -52.95 8.73 35.29
N ALA A 144 -53.97 8.06 34.74
CA ALA A 144 -55.07 8.50 33.86
C ALA A 144 -54.66 9.16 32.52
N ALA A 145 -55.03 8.68 31.33
CA ALA A 145 -56.07 7.75 30.89
C ALA A 145 -57.53 8.22 31.14
N ALA A 146 -58.10 8.88 30.12
CA ALA A 146 -59.53 9.12 29.96
C ALA A 146 -59.88 9.01 28.47
N ALA A 147 -61.02 8.38 28.14
CA ALA A 147 -61.51 8.21 26.77
C ALA A 147 -62.70 9.13 26.51
N LEU A 148 -62.82 9.62 25.27
CA LEU A 148 -64.01 10.31 24.75
C LEU A 148 -64.27 9.84 23.29
N PRO A 149 -65.53 9.93 22.79
CA PRO A 149 -66.05 8.97 21.81
C PRO A 149 -66.07 9.45 20.34
N ASP A 150 -66.37 8.51 19.45
CA ASP A 150 -66.72 8.74 18.05
C ASP A 150 -67.97 9.61 17.86
N PRO A 151 -67.99 10.46 16.81
CA PRO A 151 -69.21 10.88 16.15
C PRO A 151 -69.48 10.02 14.90
N SER A 152 -70.51 9.19 15.01
CA SER A 152 -71.23 8.45 13.96
C SER A 152 -71.14 8.97 12.51
N SER A 153 -70.95 8.06 11.57
CA SER A 153 -71.23 8.28 10.14
C SER A 153 -72.71 8.53 9.85
N SER A 154 -73.04 9.39 8.88
CA SER A 154 -74.38 9.53 8.27
C SER A 154 -74.26 10.12 6.85
N PRO A 155 -74.63 9.39 5.77
CA PRO A 155 -74.34 9.81 4.40
C PRO A 155 -75.56 10.33 3.63
N VAL A 156 -75.76 11.66 3.57
CA VAL A 156 -76.69 12.33 2.64
C VAL A 156 -76.10 13.67 2.19
N GLY A 157 -76.11 13.98 0.89
CA GLY A 157 -75.84 15.35 0.41
C GLY A 157 -75.17 15.47 -0.96
N THR A 158 -75.98 15.42 -2.02
CA THR A 158 -75.75 16.04 -3.36
C THR A 158 -74.35 15.96 -4.01
N THR A 159 -74.27 15.29 -5.17
CA THR A 159 -73.10 15.21 -6.04
C THR A 159 -72.70 16.56 -6.66
N ARG A 160 -72.02 17.39 -5.87
CA ARG A 160 -71.24 18.53 -6.38
C ARG A 160 -70.19 17.97 -7.35
N PRO A 161 -70.03 18.51 -8.58
CA PRO A 161 -69.08 17.99 -9.54
C PRO A 161 -67.67 18.02 -8.95
N ASP A 162 -66.96 16.88 -9.00
CA ASP A 162 -65.67 16.73 -8.32
C ASP A 162 -64.69 17.80 -8.83
N PRO A 163 -64.22 18.73 -7.97
CA PRO A 163 -63.32 19.79 -8.39
C PRO A 163 -61.99 19.27 -8.93
N TYR A 164 -61.62 18.02 -8.66
CA TYR A 164 -60.48 17.36 -9.30
C TYR A 164 -60.81 16.87 -10.72
N ALA A 165 -61.97 16.26 -10.95
CA ALA A 165 -62.39 15.83 -12.29
C ALA A 165 -62.53 17.02 -13.26
N ALA A 166 -63.10 18.13 -12.79
CA ALA A 166 -63.14 19.38 -13.55
C ALA A 166 -61.72 19.92 -13.87
N LEU A 167 -60.78 19.78 -12.94
CA LEU A 167 -59.39 20.22 -13.12
C LEU A 167 -58.61 19.29 -14.07
N MET A 168 -58.84 17.98 -14.02
CA MET A 168 -58.33 17.01 -15.01
C MET A 168 -58.89 17.28 -16.41
N GLY A 169 -60.18 17.60 -16.53
CA GLY A 169 -60.77 18.06 -17.80
C GLY A 169 -60.10 19.33 -18.33
N GLY A 170 -59.91 20.34 -17.46
CA GLY A 170 -59.17 21.55 -17.79
C GLY A 170 -57.70 21.32 -18.16
N PHE A 171 -57.05 20.32 -17.55
CA PHE A 171 -55.69 19.90 -17.90
C PHE A 171 -55.64 19.19 -19.25
N ARG A 172 -56.52 18.22 -19.53
CA ARG A 172 -56.66 17.55 -20.83
C ARG A 172 -56.89 18.56 -21.97
N TRP A 173 -57.74 19.57 -21.72
CA TRP A 173 -57.94 20.69 -22.65
C TRP A 173 -56.69 21.56 -22.79
N ALA A 174 -56.01 21.90 -21.68
CA ALA A 174 -54.81 22.73 -21.72
C ALA A 174 -53.64 22.07 -22.46
N VAL A 175 -53.44 20.76 -22.28
CA VAL A 175 -52.44 19.94 -23.01
C VAL A 175 -52.69 20.00 -24.52
N THR A 176 -53.94 20.01 -24.96
CA THR A 176 -54.31 19.96 -26.39
C THR A 176 -54.46 21.33 -27.05
N HIS A 177 -54.87 22.38 -26.33
CA HIS A 177 -55.29 23.65 -26.92
C HIS A 177 -54.68 24.92 -26.31
N ALA A 178 -54.07 24.87 -25.12
CA ALA A 178 -53.55 26.07 -24.46
C ALA A 178 -52.07 26.32 -24.76
N ASP A 179 -51.63 27.57 -24.62
CA ASP A 179 -50.21 27.95 -24.63
C ASP A 179 -49.43 27.33 -23.44
N ASP A 180 -48.11 27.40 -23.53
CA ASP A 180 -47.18 26.77 -22.58
C ASP A 180 -47.23 27.40 -21.17
N GLU A 181 -47.60 28.67 -21.04
CA GLU A 181 -47.75 29.34 -19.73
C GLU A 181 -49.03 28.90 -19.03
N ARG A 182 -50.14 28.83 -19.78
CA ARG A 182 -51.42 28.28 -19.31
C ARG A 182 -51.26 26.80 -18.95
N LEU A 183 -50.58 26.00 -19.78
CA LEU A 183 -50.29 24.60 -19.45
C LEU A 183 -49.46 24.48 -18.18
N ALA A 184 -48.42 25.31 -17.99
CA ALA A 184 -47.65 25.33 -16.75
C ALA A 184 -48.52 25.73 -15.54
N SER A 185 -49.42 26.71 -15.70
CA SER A 185 -50.37 27.14 -14.66
C SER A 185 -51.37 26.03 -14.29
N TYR A 186 -51.97 25.35 -15.27
CA TYR A 186 -52.86 24.21 -15.04
C TYR A 186 -52.12 23.04 -14.40
N THR A 187 -50.91 22.72 -14.86
CA THR A 187 -50.07 21.67 -14.26
C THR A 187 -49.69 22.01 -12.81
N GLY A 188 -49.37 23.26 -12.50
CA GLY A 188 -49.08 23.71 -11.12
C GLY A 188 -50.29 23.57 -10.19
N LYS A 189 -51.50 23.91 -10.67
CA LYS A 189 -52.76 23.69 -9.96
C LYS A 189 -53.05 22.19 -9.75
N LEU A 190 -52.84 21.38 -10.78
CA LEU A 190 -53.00 19.92 -10.76
C LEU A 190 -52.05 19.27 -9.74
N CYS A 191 -50.75 19.57 -9.81
CA CYS A 191 -49.74 19.13 -8.84
C CYS A 191 -50.16 19.47 -7.40
N SER A 192 -50.62 20.70 -7.17
CA SER A 192 -51.01 21.18 -5.84
C SER A 192 -52.23 20.42 -5.28
N ARG A 193 -53.24 20.15 -6.11
CA ARG A 193 -54.44 19.39 -5.71
C ARG A 193 -54.20 17.88 -5.63
N PHE A 194 -53.43 17.29 -6.55
CA PHE A 194 -53.08 15.87 -6.50
C PHE A 194 -52.28 15.53 -5.24
N ARG A 195 -51.29 16.38 -4.88
CA ARG A 195 -50.59 16.30 -3.59
C ARG A 195 -51.58 16.37 -2.42
N GLN A 196 -52.49 17.33 -2.42
CA GLN A 196 -53.49 17.49 -1.34
C GLN A 196 -54.35 16.23 -1.18
N ARG A 197 -54.87 15.66 -2.27
CA ARG A 197 -55.69 14.44 -2.22
C ARG A 197 -54.94 13.25 -1.65
N ILE A 198 -53.69 13.03 -2.05
CA ILE A 198 -52.85 11.94 -1.51
C ILE A 198 -52.55 12.17 -0.01
N MET A 199 -52.29 13.42 0.40
CA MET A 199 -52.09 13.75 1.83
C MET A 199 -53.34 13.51 2.69
N LEU A 200 -54.54 13.61 2.11
CA LEU A 200 -55.82 13.38 2.79
C LEU A 200 -56.35 11.95 2.65
N GLY A 201 -55.74 11.12 1.80
CA GLY A 201 -56.23 9.76 1.50
C GLY A 201 -57.44 9.72 0.55
N GLU A 202 -57.76 10.82 -0.14
CA GLU A 202 -58.91 10.91 -1.06
C GLU A 202 -58.73 10.08 -2.35
N ILE A 203 -57.52 9.58 -2.63
CA ILE A 203 -57.23 8.71 -3.78
C ILE A 203 -56.68 7.39 -3.22
N PRO A 204 -57.28 6.23 -3.53
CA PRO A 204 -56.78 4.94 -3.06
C PRO A 204 -55.43 4.60 -3.72
N PRO A 205 -54.55 3.81 -3.07
CA PRO A 205 -53.20 3.53 -3.57
C PRO A 205 -53.15 3.04 -5.01
N ASN A 206 -54.08 2.17 -5.38
CA ASN A 206 -54.18 1.55 -6.71
C ASN A 206 -54.40 2.57 -7.84
N ASP A 207 -55.13 3.67 -7.58
CA ASP A 207 -55.51 4.66 -8.58
C ASP A 207 -54.41 5.71 -8.82
N ILE A 208 -53.44 5.82 -7.91
CA ILE A 208 -52.32 6.76 -8.06
C ILE A 208 -51.47 6.39 -9.30
N LEU A 209 -51.28 5.11 -9.60
CA LEU A 209 -50.48 4.67 -10.75
C LEU A 209 -51.17 4.92 -12.11
N PRO A 210 -52.44 4.54 -12.35
CA PRO A 210 -53.17 4.93 -13.55
C PRO A 210 -53.25 6.44 -13.77
N LEU A 211 -53.62 7.21 -12.73
CA LEU A 211 -53.77 8.68 -12.86
C LEU A 211 -52.44 9.38 -13.14
N SER A 212 -51.34 8.95 -12.52
CA SER A 212 -50.02 9.51 -12.83
C SER A 212 -49.51 9.11 -14.21
N ARG A 213 -49.81 7.88 -14.67
CA ARG A 213 -49.52 7.44 -16.05
C ARG A 213 -50.22 8.32 -17.09
N GLU A 214 -51.51 8.57 -16.94
CA GLU A 214 -52.29 9.43 -17.84
C GLU A 214 -51.67 10.84 -17.97
N ILE A 215 -51.21 11.41 -16.85
CA ILE A 215 -50.60 12.74 -16.79
C ILE A 215 -49.19 12.75 -17.43
N TRP A 216 -48.35 11.74 -17.18
CA TRP A 216 -47.03 11.64 -17.82
C TRP A 216 -47.14 11.43 -19.34
N GLU A 217 -48.10 10.62 -19.80
CA GLU A 217 -48.33 10.37 -21.24
C GLU A 217 -48.85 11.62 -21.96
N MET A 218 -49.73 12.40 -21.32
CA MET A 218 -50.17 13.70 -21.84
C MET A 218 -49.05 14.75 -21.90
N LEU A 219 -48.19 14.84 -20.87
CA LEU A 219 -47.06 15.78 -20.90
C LEU A 219 -46.05 15.40 -21.97
N GLY A 220 -45.63 14.13 -22.03
CA GLY A 220 -44.61 13.67 -22.96
C GLY A 220 -45.04 13.69 -24.44
N SER A 221 -46.31 13.38 -24.74
CA SER A 221 -46.82 13.40 -26.12
C SER A 221 -46.87 14.82 -26.72
N ARG A 222 -47.26 15.83 -25.94
CA ARG A 222 -47.22 17.24 -26.36
C ARG A 222 -45.80 17.81 -26.36
N LEU A 223 -45.06 17.64 -25.26
CA LEU A 223 -43.86 18.43 -24.96
C LEU A 223 -42.53 17.74 -25.31
N GLN A 224 -42.56 16.45 -25.66
CA GLN A 224 -41.49 15.69 -26.32
C GLN A 224 -40.07 15.87 -25.73
N GLY A 225 -39.92 15.89 -24.40
CA GLY A 225 -38.62 16.06 -23.75
C GLY A 225 -38.03 17.48 -23.84
N SER A 226 -38.86 18.49 -24.08
CA SER A 226 -38.46 19.89 -23.96
C SER A 226 -38.06 20.27 -22.52
N THR A 227 -37.41 21.42 -22.36
CA THR A 227 -37.10 21.97 -21.02
C THR A 227 -38.35 22.25 -20.19
N LEU A 228 -39.49 22.51 -20.85
CA LEU A 228 -40.79 22.66 -20.19
C LEU A 228 -41.31 21.30 -19.68
N ASP A 229 -41.27 20.25 -20.50
CA ASP A 229 -41.62 18.88 -20.09
C ASP A 229 -40.88 18.49 -18.81
N HIS A 230 -39.55 18.54 -18.85
CA HIS A 230 -38.70 18.19 -17.72
C HIS A 230 -39.04 19.00 -16.46
N ARG A 231 -39.36 20.29 -16.58
CA ARG A 231 -39.77 21.13 -15.45
C ARG A 231 -41.14 20.73 -14.88
N LEU A 232 -42.10 20.43 -15.73
CA LEU A 232 -43.47 20.06 -15.35
C LEU A 232 -43.53 18.64 -14.78
N SER A 233 -42.93 17.67 -15.48
CA SER A 233 -42.82 16.27 -15.07
C SER A 233 -42.04 16.13 -13.75
N LEU A 234 -40.94 16.88 -13.54
CA LEU A 234 -40.25 16.95 -12.24
C LEU A 234 -41.14 17.54 -11.13
N SER A 235 -41.91 18.60 -11.42
CA SER A 235 -42.85 19.21 -10.48
C SER A 235 -43.93 18.22 -10.05
N PHE A 236 -44.45 17.43 -11.01
CA PHE A 236 -45.46 16.40 -10.77
C PHE A 236 -44.91 15.23 -9.93
N CYS A 237 -43.74 14.68 -10.26
CA CYS A 237 -43.11 13.64 -9.45
C CYS A 237 -42.81 14.12 -8.02
N ARG A 238 -42.38 15.39 -7.84
CA ARG A 238 -42.25 16.00 -6.51
C ARG A 238 -43.57 16.11 -5.77
N ALA A 239 -44.66 16.45 -6.46
CA ALA A 239 -46.00 16.56 -5.88
C ALA A 239 -46.53 15.21 -5.40
N ILE A 240 -46.35 14.15 -6.20
CA ILE A 240 -46.66 12.76 -5.82
C ILE A 240 -45.89 12.35 -4.56
N LEU A 241 -44.56 12.45 -4.60
CA LEU A 241 -43.73 11.99 -3.47
C LEU A 241 -43.98 12.82 -2.19
N SER A 242 -44.21 14.13 -2.32
CA SER A 242 -44.59 14.98 -1.18
C SER A 242 -46.00 14.70 -0.68
N GLY A 243 -46.88 14.14 -1.51
CA GLY A 243 -48.21 13.68 -1.14
C GLY A 243 -48.13 12.42 -0.28
N ILE A 244 -47.42 11.41 -0.78
CA ILE A 244 -47.17 10.13 -0.11
C ILE A 244 -46.47 10.36 1.25
N THR A 245 -45.33 11.06 1.24
CA THR A 245 -44.52 11.29 2.45
C THR A 245 -45.10 12.32 3.42
N GLY A 246 -46.07 13.12 2.98
CA GLY A 246 -46.76 14.12 3.80
C GLY A 246 -48.10 13.65 4.37
N SER A 247 -48.57 12.47 3.99
CA SER A 247 -49.84 11.92 4.48
C SER A 247 -49.72 11.40 5.91
N LYS A 248 -50.81 11.52 6.68
CA LYS A 248 -51.00 10.82 7.96
C LYS A 248 -51.89 9.59 7.86
N VAL A 249 -52.59 9.43 6.73
CA VAL A 249 -53.59 8.38 6.48
C VAL A 249 -52.99 7.27 5.60
N PHE A 250 -52.03 7.62 4.76
CA PHE A 250 -51.44 6.77 3.73
C PHE A 250 -50.01 6.38 4.11
N SER A 251 -49.73 5.10 4.34
CA SER A 251 -48.34 4.62 4.47
C SER A 251 -47.72 4.32 3.10
N PRO A 252 -46.42 4.60 2.87
CA PRO A 252 -45.70 4.13 1.68
C PRO A 252 -45.77 2.60 1.46
N ASP A 253 -46.02 1.81 2.50
CA ASP A 253 -46.22 0.35 2.44
C ASP A 253 -47.49 -0.09 1.69
N LEU A 254 -48.42 0.84 1.45
CA LEU A 254 -49.64 0.59 0.67
C LEU A 254 -49.41 0.70 -0.86
N LEU A 255 -48.21 1.13 -1.28
CA LEU A 255 -47.83 1.23 -2.69
C LEU A 255 -46.96 0.05 -3.10
N ASP A 256 -47.44 -0.69 -4.09
CA ASP A 256 -46.76 -1.87 -4.59
C ASP A 256 -45.42 -1.57 -5.29
N ALA A 257 -44.65 -2.63 -5.52
CA ALA A 257 -43.38 -2.51 -6.25
C ALA A 257 -43.56 -2.02 -7.69
N GLN A 258 -44.71 -2.26 -8.34
CA GLN A 258 -44.94 -1.81 -9.70
C GLN A 258 -45.05 -0.28 -9.78
N PHE A 259 -45.70 0.37 -8.81
CA PHE A 259 -45.71 1.82 -8.66
C PHE A 259 -44.28 2.37 -8.55
N TRP A 260 -43.50 1.90 -7.57
CA TRP A 260 -42.15 2.42 -7.33
C TRP A 260 -41.21 2.19 -8.52
N ASN A 261 -41.31 1.03 -9.18
CA ASN A 261 -40.54 0.72 -10.39
C ASN A 261 -40.93 1.66 -11.54
N THR A 262 -42.23 1.81 -11.81
CA THR A 262 -42.73 2.73 -12.86
C THR A 262 -42.33 4.19 -12.57
N PHE A 263 -42.46 4.63 -11.32
CA PHE A 263 -42.13 5.99 -10.89
C PHE A 263 -40.65 6.32 -11.14
N LEU A 264 -39.75 5.39 -10.83
CA LEU A 264 -38.32 5.54 -11.12
C LEU A 264 -38.01 5.48 -12.63
N VAL A 265 -38.68 4.63 -13.41
CA VAL A 265 -38.53 4.61 -14.87
C VAL A 265 -38.98 5.94 -15.50
N GLN A 266 -40.06 6.57 -15.01
CA GLN A 266 -40.47 7.91 -15.47
C GLN A 266 -39.49 9.00 -15.00
N MET A 267 -38.93 8.88 -13.78
CA MET A 267 -37.86 9.76 -13.31
C MET A 267 -36.58 9.68 -14.15
N SER A 268 -36.23 8.50 -14.68
CA SER A 268 -35.02 8.33 -15.50
C SER A 268 -35.05 9.07 -16.85
N LYS A 269 -36.25 9.47 -17.30
CA LYS A 269 -36.43 10.35 -18.48
C LYS A 269 -36.09 11.81 -18.21
N LEU A 270 -36.02 12.23 -16.94
CA LEU A 270 -35.66 13.59 -16.56
C LEU A 270 -34.14 13.80 -16.69
N PRO A 271 -33.65 15.03 -16.94
CA PRO A 271 -32.23 15.32 -17.03
C PRO A 271 -31.52 15.05 -15.69
N ALA A 272 -30.34 14.42 -15.77
CA ALA A 272 -29.49 14.06 -14.64
C ALA A 272 -28.80 15.26 -13.98
N ASP A 273 -29.58 16.14 -13.36
CA ASP A 273 -29.13 17.31 -12.61
C ASP A 273 -29.08 17.03 -11.09
N ASP A 274 -28.82 18.06 -10.29
CA ASP A 274 -28.88 17.95 -8.82
C ASP A 274 -30.33 17.72 -8.32
N THR A 275 -31.34 18.14 -9.07
CA THR A 275 -32.73 18.15 -8.60
C THR A 275 -33.41 16.79 -8.76
N LEU A 276 -33.13 16.07 -9.85
CA LEU A 276 -33.43 14.66 -10.02
C LEU A 276 -32.69 13.83 -8.96
N CYS A 277 -31.42 14.15 -8.70
CA CYS A 277 -30.63 13.41 -7.70
C CYS A 277 -31.21 13.55 -6.29
N ASN A 278 -31.59 14.77 -5.89
CA ASN A 278 -32.28 15.01 -4.62
C ASN A 278 -33.68 14.35 -4.58
N LEU A 279 -34.38 14.22 -5.70
CA LEU A 279 -35.64 13.47 -5.77
C LEU A 279 -35.40 11.96 -5.59
N PHE A 280 -34.41 11.39 -6.27
CA PHE A 280 -34.02 9.98 -6.15
C PHE A 280 -33.62 9.61 -4.72
N VAL A 281 -32.81 10.43 -4.04
CA VAL A 281 -32.47 10.22 -2.62
C VAL A 281 -33.73 10.19 -1.75
N LYS A 282 -34.71 11.07 -2.00
CA LYS A 282 -35.99 11.06 -1.27
C LYS A 282 -36.82 9.81 -1.57
N VAL A 283 -36.89 9.35 -2.82
CA VAL A 283 -37.58 8.09 -3.18
C VAL A 283 -36.95 6.92 -2.44
N MET A 284 -35.64 6.76 -2.53
CA MET A 284 -34.90 5.66 -1.86
C MET A 284 -35.07 5.69 -0.32
N ALA A 285 -35.23 6.87 0.28
CA ALA A 285 -35.50 7.03 1.71
C ALA A 285 -36.99 6.90 2.11
N SER A 286 -37.91 6.87 1.14
CA SER A 286 -39.36 6.76 1.37
C SER A 286 -39.94 5.41 0.96
N MET A 287 -39.23 4.66 0.12
CA MET A 287 -39.63 3.35 -0.38
C MET A 287 -39.45 2.26 0.69
N PRO A 288 -40.50 1.47 1.00
CA PRO A 288 -40.41 0.36 1.96
C PRO A 288 -39.29 -0.63 1.62
N ALA A 289 -38.59 -1.11 2.65
CA ALA A 289 -37.50 -2.08 2.49
C ALA A 289 -37.96 -3.35 1.74
N ALA A 290 -39.20 -3.80 1.96
CA ALA A 290 -39.80 -4.97 1.31
C ALA A 290 -40.05 -4.80 -0.21
N HIS A 291 -39.91 -3.60 -0.77
CA HIS A 291 -40.11 -3.34 -2.21
C HIS A 291 -38.79 -3.10 -2.95
N GLN A 292 -37.72 -2.71 -2.25
CA GLN A 292 -36.37 -2.52 -2.80
C GLN A 292 -35.87 -3.62 -3.76
N PRO A 293 -36.03 -4.94 -3.51
CA PRO A 293 -35.55 -5.97 -4.46
C PRO A 293 -36.31 -5.96 -5.79
N ARG A 294 -37.63 -5.74 -5.72
CA ARG A 294 -38.57 -5.80 -6.87
C ARG A 294 -38.54 -4.52 -7.72
N VAL A 295 -37.87 -3.48 -7.24
CA VAL A 295 -37.75 -2.14 -7.86
C VAL A 295 -36.35 -1.93 -8.48
N SER A 296 -35.54 -3.00 -8.56
CA SER A 296 -34.17 -2.96 -9.06
C SER A 296 -34.03 -2.45 -10.50
N GLU A 297 -35.00 -2.71 -11.38
CA GLU A 297 -35.02 -2.20 -12.76
C GLU A 297 -35.08 -0.67 -12.80
N GLY A 298 -36.07 -0.04 -12.16
CA GLY A 298 -36.20 1.42 -12.14
C GLY A 298 -35.04 2.13 -11.43
N ILE A 299 -34.46 1.51 -10.39
CA ILE A 299 -33.21 2.00 -9.79
C ILE A 299 -32.08 1.99 -10.83
N LEU A 300 -31.95 0.92 -11.62
CA LEU A 300 -30.96 0.82 -12.69
C LEU A 300 -31.19 1.84 -13.81
N SER A 301 -32.45 2.11 -14.21
CA SER A 301 -32.76 3.15 -15.21
C SER A 301 -32.33 4.54 -14.73
N VAL A 302 -32.59 4.89 -13.48
CA VAL A 302 -32.16 6.18 -12.92
C VAL A 302 -30.64 6.25 -12.78
N LEU A 303 -29.98 5.16 -12.36
CA LEU A 303 -28.52 5.08 -12.33
C LEU A 303 -27.90 5.21 -13.73
N ASP A 304 -28.48 4.61 -14.77
CA ASP A 304 -27.99 4.70 -16.14
C ASP A 304 -28.06 6.13 -16.70
N CYS A 305 -29.13 6.87 -16.37
CA CYS A 305 -29.24 8.30 -16.70
C CYS A 305 -28.10 9.11 -16.04
N PHE A 306 -27.77 8.86 -14.76
CA PHE A 306 -26.61 9.48 -14.11
C PHE A 306 -25.27 9.02 -14.69
N PHE A 307 -25.10 7.72 -14.98
CA PHE A 307 -23.88 7.19 -15.59
C PHE A 307 -23.62 7.78 -16.97
N SER A 308 -24.67 7.91 -17.79
CA SER A 308 -24.65 8.59 -19.08
C SER A 308 -24.24 10.06 -18.95
N ALA A 309 -24.78 10.80 -17.98
CA ALA A 309 -24.38 12.18 -17.74
C ALA A 309 -22.94 12.32 -17.22
N TRP A 310 -22.48 11.40 -16.36
CA TRP A 310 -21.09 11.37 -15.87
C TRP A 310 -20.10 10.96 -16.97
N ASN A 311 -20.53 10.13 -17.93
CA ASN A 311 -19.77 9.80 -19.13
C ASN A 311 -19.57 11.04 -20.02
N HIS A 312 -20.62 11.84 -20.21
CA HIS A 312 -20.57 13.08 -21.02
C HIS A 312 -19.95 14.28 -20.30
N SER A 313 -19.62 14.16 -19.01
CA SER A 313 -18.97 15.21 -18.24
C SER A 313 -17.55 15.48 -18.77
N ARG A 314 -17.32 16.69 -19.29
CA ARG A 314 -15.99 17.20 -19.67
C ARG A 314 -15.06 17.51 -18.47
N LEU A 315 -15.47 17.16 -17.24
CA LEU A 315 -14.67 17.38 -16.05
C LEU A 315 -13.47 16.43 -16.01
N VAL A 316 -12.27 17.01 -16.09
CA VAL A 316 -11.03 16.34 -15.70
C VAL A 316 -10.97 16.33 -14.17
N LEU A 317 -10.96 15.15 -13.57
CA LEU A 317 -10.83 15.01 -12.11
C LEU A 317 -9.37 15.17 -11.68
N GLY A 318 -9.10 16.23 -10.92
CA GLY A 318 -7.80 16.46 -10.30
C GLY A 318 -7.70 15.90 -8.88
N GLY A 319 -6.48 15.96 -8.34
CA GLY A 319 -6.22 15.65 -6.94
C GLY A 319 -6.82 16.68 -5.95
N CYS A 320 -7.29 17.83 -6.44
CA CYS A 320 -7.98 18.86 -5.67
C CYS A 320 -9.45 18.47 -5.40
N GLU A 321 -10.17 18.05 -6.44
CA GLU A 321 -11.59 17.69 -6.40
C GLU A 321 -11.76 16.42 -5.56
N THR A 322 -10.89 15.43 -5.82
CA THR A 322 -10.73 14.20 -5.04
C THR A 322 -10.45 14.49 -3.56
N ARG A 323 -9.66 15.53 -3.25
CA ARG A 323 -9.39 15.97 -1.88
C ARG A 323 -10.62 16.63 -1.23
N ARG A 324 -11.30 17.55 -1.94
CA ARG A 324 -12.53 18.20 -1.44
C ARG A 324 -13.60 17.15 -1.09
N LEU A 325 -13.77 16.14 -1.95
CA LEU A 325 -14.71 15.05 -1.74
C LEU A 325 -14.39 14.26 -0.45
N MET A 326 -13.12 13.90 -0.23
CA MET A 326 -12.67 13.26 1.02
C MET A 326 -12.80 14.16 2.26
N ASP A 327 -12.46 15.45 2.16
CA ASP A 327 -12.62 16.43 3.25
C ASP A 327 -14.08 16.44 3.73
N ILE A 328 -15.03 16.48 2.81
CA ILE A 328 -16.48 16.52 3.07
C ILE A 328 -17.01 15.17 3.58
N ALA A 329 -16.47 14.04 3.10
CA ALA A 329 -16.92 12.70 3.46
C ALA A 329 -16.39 12.22 4.81
N ILE A 330 -15.11 12.44 5.11
CA ILE A 330 -14.45 11.86 6.29
C ILE A 330 -14.49 12.82 7.49
N LEU A 331 -14.17 14.12 7.30
CA LEU A 331 -14.13 15.07 8.42
C LEU A 331 -15.54 15.50 8.83
N GLY A 332 -16.37 15.85 7.85
CA GLY A 332 -17.82 16.02 8.01
C GLY A 332 -18.26 17.10 9.01
N GLU A 333 -17.47 18.17 9.15
CA GLU A 333 -17.73 19.28 10.07
C GLU A 333 -18.94 20.12 9.57
N LEU A 334 -19.96 20.28 10.41
CA LEU A 334 -21.37 20.46 9.97
C LEU A 334 -21.66 21.78 9.26
N TYR A 335 -21.10 22.90 9.72
CA TYR A 335 -21.33 24.22 9.13
C TYR A 335 -20.62 24.35 7.78
N GLU A 336 -19.35 23.94 7.73
CA GLU A 336 -18.57 23.91 6.49
C GLU A 336 -19.13 22.97 5.42
N LYS A 337 -19.84 21.89 5.81
CA LYS A 337 -20.37 20.87 4.88
C LYS A 337 -21.15 21.49 3.72
N GLN A 338 -22.06 22.43 3.99
CA GLN A 338 -22.92 22.99 2.93
C GLN A 338 -22.11 23.82 1.94
N GLN A 339 -21.30 24.76 2.43
CA GLN A 339 -20.45 25.64 1.61
C GLN A 339 -19.38 24.87 0.82
N LYS A 340 -18.81 23.80 1.42
CA LYS A 340 -17.85 22.91 0.73
C LYS A 340 -18.55 21.97 -0.26
N LEU A 341 -19.77 21.53 0.01
CA LEU A 341 -20.57 20.74 -0.92
C LEU A 341 -20.88 21.55 -2.18
N SER A 342 -21.37 22.79 -2.06
CA SER A 342 -21.61 23.68 -3.21
C SER A 342 -20.33 23.97 -4.03
N ALA A 343 -19.15 23.86 -3.42
CA ALA A 343 -17.85 23.98 -4.08
C ALA A 343 -17.34 22.66 -4.73
N LEU A 344 -18.19 21.63 -4.82
CA LEU A 344 -17.97 20.43 -5.64
C LEU A 344 -18.74 20.51 -6.98
N PRO A 345 -18.14 20.03 -8.09
CA PRO A 345 -18.84 19.75 -9.34
C PRO A 345 -20.10 18.89 -9.12
N ALA A 346 -21.15 19.14 -9.91
CA ALA A 346 -22.45 18.48 -9.77
C ALA A 346 -22.34 16.94 -9.77
N CYS A 347 -21.55 16.36 -10.69
CA CYS A 347 -21.29 14.92 -10.73
C CYS A 347 -20.75 14.35 -9.41
N LEU A 348 -19.84 15.06 -8.72
CA LEU A 348 -19.30 14.60 -7.42
C LEU A 348 -20.29 14.79 -6.26
N ARG A 349 -21.19 15.78 -6.35
CA ARG A 349 -22.33 15.90 -5.42
C ARG A 349 -23.32 14.75 -5.62
N GLN A 350 -23.68 14.45 -6.87
CA GLN A 350 -24.54 13.34 -7.25
C GLN A 350 -23.96 11.98 -6.83
N VAL A 351 -22.69 11.71 -7.12
CA VAL A 351 -21.94 10.51 -6.69
C VAL A 351 -22.09 10.29 -5.17
N LYS A 352 -21.88 11.34 -4.37
CA LYS A 352 -22.01 11.25 -2.90
C LYS A 352 -23.46 11.01 -2.46
N ALA A 353 -24.42 11.70 -3.07
CA ALA A 353 -25.84 11.59 -2.75
C ALA A 353 -26.41 10.21 -3.11
N ILE A 354 -26.09 9.69 -4.29
CA ILE A 354 -26.45 8.35 -4.76
C ILE A 354 -25.80 7.28 -3.90
N SER A 355 -24.53 7.44 -3.50
CA SER A 355 -23.90 6.48 -2.59
C SER A 355 -24.62 6.42 -1.24
N ALA A 356 -25.01 7.56 -0.67
CA ALA A 356 -25.78 7.60 0.58
C ALA A 356 -27.17 6.97 0.45
N ALA A 357 -27.82 7.10 -0.72
CA ALA A 357 -29.09 6.42 -1.00
C ALA A 357 -28.93 4.90 -1.16
N LEU A 358 -27.86 4.44 -1.83
CA LEU A 358 -27.57 3.01 -2.00
C LEU A 358 -27.10 2.34 -0.70
N GLN A 359 -26.48 3.09 0.22
CA GLN A 359 -26.15 2.63 1.58
C GLN A 359 -27.39 2.32 2.45
N ALA A 360 -28.57 2.81 2.07
CA ALA A 360 -29.84 2.51 2.75
C ALA A 360 -30.54 1.23 2.23
N VAL A 361 -29.94 0.55 1.24
CA VAL A 361 -30.47 -0.69 0.66
C VAL A 361 -29.99 -1.92 1.43
N THR A 362 -30.85 -2.93 1.57
CA THR A 362 -30.63 -4.16 2.33
C THR A 362 -29.34 -4.93 1.95
N LEU A 363 -28.75 -5.60 2.95
CA LEU A 363 -27.45 -6.29 2.82
C LEU A 363 -27.42 -7.38 1.74
N GLU A 364 -28.51 -8.12 1.56
CA GLU A 364 -28.54 -9.30 0.68
C GLU A 364 -28.75 -8.92 -0.79
N GLU A 365 -29.55 -7.89 -1.03
CA GLU A 365 -30.10 -7.52 -2.35
C GLU A 365 -29.24 -6.47 -3.06
N THR A 366 -28.39 -5.75 -2.33
CA THR A 366 -27.37 -4.85 -2.92
C THR A 366 -26.45 -5.56 -3.92
N LYS A 367 -26.09 -6.84 -3.72
CA LYS A 367 -25.12 -7.56 -4.60
C LYS A 367 -25.58 -7.69 -6.06
N PRO A 368 -26.77 -8.25 -6.39
CA PRO A 368 -27.23 -8.33 -7.77
C PRO A 368 -27.45 -6.94 -8.39
N LEU A 369 -28.01 -5.98 -7.63
CA LEU A 369 -28.22 -4.60 -8.07
C LEU A 369 -26.90 -3.91 -8.46
N LEU A 370 -25.89 -3.98 -7.60
CA LEU A 370 -24.57 -3.40 -7.85
C LEU A 370 -23.80 -4.13 -8.96
N SER A 371 -24.04 -5.44 -9.16
CA SER A 371 -23.49 -6.20 -10.30
C SER A 371 -24.15 -5.80 -11.63
N ALA A 372 -25.46 -5.51 -11.64
CA ALA A 372 -26.13 -4.96 -12.82
C ALA A 372 -25.67 -3.52 -13.10
N ALA A 373 -25.61 -2.66 -12.09
CA ALA A 373 -25.11 -1.29 -12.22
C ALA A 373 -23.64 -1.25 -12.68
N HIS A 374 -22.79 -2.16 -12.18
CA HIS A 374 -21.40 -2.26 -12.67
C HIS A 374 -21.34 -2.69 -14.15
N ARG A 375 -22.24 -3.58 -14.60
CA ARG A 375 -22.36 -3.95 -16.02
C ARG A 375 -22.79 -2.75 -16.89
N LEU A 376 -23.72 -1.92 -16.44
CA LEU A 376 -24.09 -0.67 -17.13
C LEU A 376 -22.90 0.31 -17.22
N VAL A 377 -22.14 0.48 -16.14
CA VAL A 377 -20.91 1.30 -16.17
C VAL A 377 -19.87 0.71 -17.14
N PHE A 378 -19.79 -0.62 -17.28
CA PHE A 378 -18.87 -1.29 -18.20
C PHE A 378 -19.32 -1.24 -19.67
N THR A 379 -20.62 -1.31 -19.97
CA THR A 379 -21.13 -1.10 -21.34
C THR A 379 -20.99 0.36 -21.75
N ALA A 380 -21.31 1.30 -20.86
CA ALA A 380 -21.04 2.73 -21.06
C ALA A 380 -19.53 3.04 -21.22
N ALA A 381 -18.66 2.18 -20.69
CA ALA A 381 -17.21 2.28 -20.86
C ALA A 381 -16.71 1.85 -22.24
N GLY A 382 -17.42 0.94 -22.93
CA GLY A 382 -17.10 0.56 -24.31
C GLY A 382 -17.22 1.73 -25.31
N ALA A 383 -18.03 2.75 -24.97
CA ALA A 383 -18.23 3.95 -25.78
C ALA A 383 -17.31 5.13 -25.39
N TRP A 384 -16.24 4.91 -24.63
CA TRP A 384 -15.38 5.99 -24.14
C TRP A 384 -14.50 6.63 -25.20
N GLN A 385 -14.76 7.92 -25.46
CA GLN A 385 -13.77 8.85 -25.98
C GLN A 385 -12.72 9.13 -24.88
N THR A 386 -11.47 9.35 -25.29
CA THR A 386 -10.31 9.49 -24.39
C THR A 386 -10.49 10.62 -23.35
N GLY A 387 -10.12 10.33 -22.10
CA GLY A 387 -10.08 11.34 -21.01
C GLY A 387 -11.31 11.44 -20.10
N ARG A 388 -12.34 10.59 -20.24
CA ARG A 388 -13.58 10.65 -19.44
C ARG A 388 -13.46 10.00 -18.04
N HIS A 389 -12.58 10.53 -17.18
CA HIS A 389 -12.31 9.99 -15.83
C HIS A 389 -13.53 9.95 -14.88
N THR A 390 -14.49 10.87 -15.05
CA THR A 390 -15.55 11.14 -14.07
C THR A 390 -16.45 9.92 -13.78
N LEU A 391 -16.91 9.18 -14.80
CA LEU A 391 -17.75 8.00 -14.60
C LEU A 391 -17.01 6.91 -13.80
N ARG A 392 -15.79 6.55 -14.21
CA ARG A 392 -14.98 5.50 -13.56
C ARG A 392 -14.76 5.81 -12.09
N TYR A 393 -14.21 6.99 -11.78
CA TYR A 393 -13.93 7.36 -10.40
C TYR A 393 -15.22 7.49 -9.58
N GLY A 394 -16.27 8.11 -10.14
CA GLY A 394 -17.56 8.26 -9.49
C GLY A 394 -18.17 6.92 -9.07
N TRP A 395 -18.20 5.94 -9.96
CA TRP A 395 -18.71 4.60 -9.66
C TRP A 395 -17.84 3.87 -8.62
N LEU A 396 -16.52 3.86 -8.78
CA LEU A 396 -15.61 3.23 -7.80
C LEU A 396 -15.72 3.89 -6.42
N TYR A 397 -15.99 5.20 -6.36
CA TYR A 397 -16.23 5.92 -5.11
C TYR A 397 -17.59 5.59 -4.48
N VAL A 398 -18.65 5.44 -5.28
CA VAL A 398 -19.95 4.89 -4.81
C VAL A 398 -19.74 3.52 -4.18
N LEU A 399 -18.96 2.64 -4.83
CA LEU A 399 -18.64 1.31 -4.31
C LEU A 399 -17.79 1.37 -3.03
N ALA A 400 -16.77 2.21 -2.98
CA ALA A 400 -15.90 2.36 -1.81
C ALA A 400 -16.64 2.89 -0.57
N GLN A 401 -17.64 3.76 -0.74
CA GLN A 401 -18.44 4.26 0.38
C GLN A 401 -19.42 3.22 0.97
N ASN A 402 -19.79 2.18 0.23
CA ASN A 402 -20.76 1.19 0.70
C ASN A 402 -20.10 0.15 1.64
N PRO A 403 -20.49 0.06 2.93
CA PRO A 403 -19.83 -0.80 3.92
C PRO A 403 -20.04 -2.29 3.63
N HIS A 404 -21.12 -2.64 2.95
CA HIS A 404 -21.51 -4.01 2.63
C HIS A 404 -20.64 -4.65 1.52
N ILE A 405 -19.99 -3.84 0.69
CA ILE A 405 -19.22 -4.31 -0.47
C ILE A 405 -17.87 -4.85 -0.01
N ASN A 406 -17.55 -6.09 -0.43
CA ASN A 406 -16.29 -6.73 -0.07
C ASN A 406 -15.11 -6.16 -0.87
N GLU A 407 -13.89 -6.32 -0.34
CA GLU A 407 -12.67 -5.88 -1.03
C GLU A 407 -12.45 -6.59 -2.37
N GLY A 408 -12.99 -7.81 -2.54
CA GLY A 408 -12.97 -8.52 -3.81
C GLY A 408 -13.65 -7.69 -4.91
N PHE A 409 -14.96 -7.50 -4.80
CA PHE A 409 -15.79 -6.81 -5.79
C PHE A 409 -15.30 -5.40 -6.10
N LEU A 410 -14.88 -4.60 -5.10
CA LEU A 410 -14.31 -3.28 -5.39
C LEU A 410 -13.02 -3.38 -6.22
N PHE A 411 -12.11 -4.29 -5.88
CA PHE A 411 -10.83 -4.40 -6.57
C PHE A 411 -10.95 -5.10 -7.93
N ASP A 412 -11.95 -5.97 -8.11
CA ASP A 412 -12.34 -6.53 -9.41
C ASP A 412 -12.98 -5.47 -10.31
N ALA A 413 -13.90 -4.64 -9.79
CA ALA A 413 -14.49 -3.52 -10.52
C ALA A 413 -13.47 -2.42 -10.86
N ALA A 414 -12.48 -2.19 -9.98
CA ALA A 414 -11.38 -1.27 -10.26
C ALA A 414 -10.45 -1.81 -11.37
N ALA A 415 -10.20 -3.13 -11.39
CA ALA A 415 -9.40 -3.77 -12.43
C ALA A 415 -10.11 -3.80 -13.79
N SER A 416 -11.40 -4.17 -13.84
CA SER A 416 -12.18 -4.22 -15.09
C SER A 416 -12.27 -2.84 -15.75
N LEU A 417 -12.51 -1.77 -14.97
CA LEU A 417 -12.56 -0.39 -15.45
C LEU A 417 -11.18 0.27 -15.64
N SER A 418 -10.08 -0.46 -15.38
CA SER A 418 -8.71 -0.03 -15.66
C SER A 418 -8.00 -0.95 -16.66
N HIS A 419 -8.74 -1.86 -17.31
CA HIS A 419 -8.17 -2.79 -18.28
C HIS A 419 -7.71 -2.06 -19.55
N SER A 420 -6.58 -2.48 -20.12
CA SER A 420 -5.92 -1.79 -21.25
C SER A 420 -6.80 -1.65 -22.49
N SER A 421 -7.73 -2.59 -22.71
CA SER A 421 -8.72 -2.57 -23.80
C SER A 421 -9.66 -1.37 -23.79
N LEU A 422 -9.78 -0.63 -22.68
CA LEU A 422 -10.65 0.55 -22.55
C LEU A 422 -9.94 1.87 -22.94
N ASN A 423 -8.70 1.82 -23.45
CA ASN A 423 -7.89 2.98 -23.88
C ASN A 423 -7.83 4.12 -22.84
N MET A 424 -7.93 3.77 -21.55
CA MET A 424 -8.02 4.73 -20.46
C MET A 424 -6.65 5.06 -19.86
N GLN A 425 -6.51 6.33 -19.45
CA GLN A 425 -5.50 6.74 -18.47
C GLN A 425 -5.64 5.89 -17.19
N PRO A 426 -4.55 5.45 -16.57
CA PRO A 426 -4.61 4.73 -15.29
C PRO A 426 -5.31 5.55 -14.19
N LEU A 427 -5.80 4.90 -13.14
CA LEU A 427 -6.19 5.59 -11.90
C LEU A 427 -4.94 6.25 -11.28
N SER A 428 -5.05 7.50 -10.89
CA SER A 428 -3.96 8.25 -10.26
C SER A 428 -3.68 7.79 -8.83
N VAL A 429 -2.45 8.05 -8.37
CA VAL A 429 -1.98 7.78 -6.99
C VAL A 429 -2.93 8.39 -5.93
N VAL A 430 -3.55 9.53 -6.25
CA VAL A 430 -4.52 10.21 -5.39
C VAL A 430 -5.90 9.55 -5.42
N GLU A 431 -6.41 9.18 -6.59
CA GLU A 431 -7.68 8.44 -6.72
C GLU A 431 -7.59 7.11 -5.96
N VAL A 432 -6.55 6.31 -6.20
CA VAL A 432 -6.32 5.03 -5.50
C VAL A 432 -6.23 5.23 -3.99
N SER A 433 -5.48 6.24 -3.52
CA SER A 433 -5.41 6.57 -2.10
C SER A 433 -6.77 6.95 -1.50
N SER A 434 -7.61 7.67 -2.27
CA SER A 434 -8.94 8.10 -1.83
C SER A 434 -9.94 6.96 -1.76
N LEU A 435 -9.90 6.02 -2.71
CA LEU A 435 -10.77 4.84 -2.72
C LEU A 435 -10.44 3.93 -1.54
N LEU A 436 -9.16 3.67 -1.26
CA LEU A 436 -8.71 2.91 -0.10
C LEU A 436 -9.12 3.58 1.22
N LEU A 437 -8.84 4.87 1.41
CA LEU A 437 -9.25 5.62 2.61
C LEU A 437 -10.77 5.58 2.83
N THR A 438 -11.54 5.73 1.75
CA THR A 438 -13.00 5.72 1.81
C THR A 438 -13.55 4.34 2.18
N GLN A 439 -13.01 3.27 1.58
CA GLN A 439 -13.39 1.89 1.90
C GLN A 439 -12.99 1.47 3.31
N TRP A 440 -11.78 1.82 3.76
CA TRP A 440 -11.33 1.49 5.11
C TRP A 440 -12.07 2.30 6.19
N ALA A 441 -12.59 3.48 5.84
CA ALA A 441 -13.48 4.25 6.71
C ALA A 441 -14.91 3.66 6.74
N SER A 442 -15.52 3.37 5.58
CA SER A 442 -16.89 2.82 5.51
C SER A 442 -16.99 1.45 6.18
N ARG A 443 -16.02 0.56 5.95
CA ARG A 443 -15.96 -0.78 6.56
C ARG A 443 -15.43 -0.78 8.01
N GLY A 444 -15.21 0.39 8.63
CA GLY A 444 -14.80 0.49 10.03
C GLY A 444 -13.38 -0.01 10.36
N TYR A 445 -12.54 -0.25 9.34
CA TYR A 445 -11.17 -0.77 9.54
C TYR A 445 -10.22 0.27 10.17
N LEU A 446 -10.50 1.57 9.98
CA LEU A 446 -9.72 2.66 10.57
C LEU A 446 -10.23 3.01 11.97
N ARG A 447 -9.40 2.79 12.99
CA ARG A 447 -9.64 3.35 14.34
C ARG A 447 -9.40 4.86 14.31
N GLY A 448 -10.48 5.64 14.22
CA GLY A 448 -10.44 7.10 14.08
C GLY A 448 -10.12 7.55 12.64
N PRO A 449 -11.03 7.33 11.67
CA PRO A 449 -10.77 7.65 10.25
C PRO A 449 -10.44 9.13 10.03
N LYS A 450 -11.01 10.04 10.84
CA LYS A 450 -10.71 11.48 10.80
C LYS A 450 -9.24 11.78 11.07
N ASP A 451 -8.60 11.07 12.01
CA ASP A 451 -7.21 11.37 12.39
C ASP A 451 -6.19 10.70 11.49
N VAL A 452 -6.52 9.53 10.93
CA VAL A 452 -5.78 8.94 9.80
C VAL A 452 -5.83 9.89 8.61
N TYR A 453 -7.02 10.39 8.25
CA TYR A 453 -7.18 11.32 7.14
C TYR A 453 -6.49 12.68 7.38
N ARG A 454 -6.57 13.24 8.61
CA ARG A 454 -5.81 14.44 9.01
C ARG A 454 -4.30 14.23 8.91
N ALA A 455 -3.79 13.03 9.23
CA ALA A 455 -2.37 12.70 9.03
C ALA A 455 -2.02 12.63 7.53
N TYR A 456 -2.80 11.90 6.72
CA TYR A 456 -2.62 11.81 5.26
C TYR A 456 -2.60 13.20 4.59
N ARG A 457 -3.57 14.05 4.95
CA ARG A 457 -3.71 15.43 4.46
C ARG A 457 -2.51 16.32 4.81
N ARG A 458 -1.84 16.07 5.96
CA ARG A 458 -0.60 16.75 6.37
C ARG A 458 0.61 16.24 5.58
N HIS A 459 0.81 14.93 5.48
CA HIS A 459 1.97 14.35 4.80
C HIS A 459 1.96 14.60 3.27
N ARG A 460 0.79 14.50 2.62
CA ARG A 460 0.64 14.80 1.18
C ARG A 460 0.87 16.29 0.89
N GLY A 461 0.34 17.19 1.72
CA GLY A 461 0.49 18.63 1.55
C GLY A 461 -0.22 19.15 0.28
N LYS A 462 0.56 19.48 -0.76
CA LYS A 462 0.08 19.82 -2.13
C LYS A 462 0.65 18.87 -3.21
N ARG A 463 1.33 17.79 -2.82
CA ARG A 463 2.18 16.95 -3.69
C ARG A 463 1.45 15.64 -3.97
N ASP A 464 1.25 15.28 -5.23
CA ASP A 464 0.32 14.19 -5.59
C ASP A 464 1.05 12.87 -5.90
N GLU A 465 2.32 12.95 -6.29
CA GLU A 465 3.27 11.83 -6.32
C GLU A 465 3.44 11.21 -4.93
N ALA A 466 3.47 12.04 -3.88
CA ALA A 466 3.63 11.64 -2.49
C ALA A 466 2.39 10.92 -1.89
N ALA A 467 1.28 10.77 -2.62
CA ALA A 467 0.01 10.38 -2.02
C ALA A 467 -0.01 8.96 -1.40
N LEU A 468 0.60 7.95 -2.04
CA LEU A 468 0.68 6.60 -1.46
C LEU A 468 1.64 6.54 -0.26
N ALA A 469 2.80 7.19 -0.33
CA ALA A 469 3.72 7.31 0.81
C ALA A 469 3.05 8.00 2.00
N ALA A 470 2.36 9.12 1.77
CA ALA A 470 1.58 9.84 2.76
C ALA A 470 0.44 8.99 3.36
N LEU A 471 -0.18 8.11 2.57
CA LEU A 471 -1.20 7.17 3.05
C LEU A 471 -0.58 6.10 3.97
N PHE A 472 0.51 5.47 3.55
CA PHE A 472 1.19 4.48 4.38
C PHE A 472 1.74 5.11 5.68
N LEU A 473 2.26 6.33 5.63
CA LEU A 473 2.75 7.06 6.80
C LEU A 473 1.61 7.50 7.76
N ALA A 474 0.44 7.86 7.21
CA ALA A 474 -0.76 8.14 8.00
C ALA A 474 -1.29 6.88 8.73
N VAL A 475 -1.32 5.74 8.04
CA VAL A 475 -1.69 4.45 8.65
C VAL A 475 -0.59 3.98 9.62
N PHE A 476 0.69 4.27 9.36
CA PHE A 476 1.79 3.95 10.27
C PHE A 476 1.70 4.70 11.60
N SER A 477 1.43 6.01 11.55
CA SER A 477 1.41 6.91 12.70
C SER A 477 0.13 6.83 13.55
N ARG A 478 -0.91 6.14 13.09
CA ARG A 478 -2.20 6.00 13.80
C ARG A 478 -2.68 4.55 13.99
N GLY A 479 -2.22 3.61 13.17
CA GLY A 479 -2.64 2.21 13.20
C GLY A 479 -1.84 1.34 14.19
N LYS A 480 -2.53 0.40 14.86
CA LYS A 480 -1.88 -0.67 15.63
C LYS A 480 -1.31 -1.75 14.68
N GLY A 481 -0.28 -2.47 15.13
CA GLY A 481 0.58 -3.33 14.28
C GLY A 481 -0.15 -4.24 13.29
N GLU A 482 -0.98 -5.17 13.76
CA GLU A 482 -1.62 -6.12 12.83
C GLU A 482 -2.75 -5.49 12.00
N THR A 483 -3.50 -4.52 12.54
CA THR A 483 -4.46 -3.73 11.75
C THR A 483 -3.78 -2.96 10.62
N ARG A 484 -2.59 -2.39 10.87
CA ARG A 484 -1.76 -1.73 9.85
C ARG A 484 -1.33 -2.70 8.75
N LYS A 485 -0.88 -3.91 9.12
CA LYS A 485 -0.54 -4.96 8.16
C LYS A 485 -1.74 -5.42 7.32
N GLY A 486 -2.93 -5.50 7.92
CA GLY A 486 -4.18 -5.73 7.19
C GLY A 486 -4.43 -4.67 6.11
N LEU A 487 -4.35 -3.39 6.48
CA LEU A 487 -4.54 -2.26 5.57
C LEU A 487 -3.46 -2.23 4.46
N TYR A 488 -2.20 -2.55 4.77
CA TYR A 488 -1.15 -2.64 3.74
C TYR A 488 -1.38 -3.81 2.78
N ARG A 489 -1.79 -5.01 3.26
CA ARG A 489 -2.19 -6.13 2.38
C ARG A 489 -3.37 -5.75 1.48
N SER A 490 -4.35 -5.01 2.00
CA SER A 490 -5.50 -4.48 1.26
C SER A 490 -5.06 -3.53 0.13
N ALA A 491 -4.19 -2.56 0.44
CA ALA A 491 -3.61 -1.64 -0.55
C ALA A 491 -2.80 -2.38 -1.64
N TRP A 492 -1.89 -3.29 -1.24
CA TRP A 492 -1.11 -4.09 -2.18
C TRP A 492 -2.01 -4.94 -3.09
N LYS A 493 -3.06 -5.56 -2.56
CA LYS A 493 -4.01 -6.37 -3.34
C LYS A 493 -4.71 -5.56 -4.44
N LEU A 494 -5.09 -4.31 -4.17
CA LEU A 494 -5.63 -3.40 -5.19
C LEU A 494 -4.55 -3.02 -6.21
N LEU A 495 -3.38 -2.59 -5.75
CA LEU A 495 -2.28 -2.13 -6.61
C LEU A 495 -1.76 -3.24 -7.53
N THR A 496 -1.69 -4.49 -7.07
CA THR A 496 -1.35 -5.65 -7.91
C THR A 496 -2.42 -5.93 -8.96
N LYS A 497 -3.73 -5.84 -8.62
CA LYS A 497 -4.81 -5.99 -9.61
C LYS A 497 -4.82 -4.88 -10.67
N LEU A 498 -4.40 -3.66 -10.30
CA LEU A 498 -4.25 -2.54 -11.23
C LEU A 498 -2.92 -2.56 -12.02
N GLN A 499 -2.01 -3.50 -11.73
CA GLN A 499 -0.63 -3.53 -12.26
C GLN A 499 0.16 -2.23 -11.93
N GLN A 500 -0.07 -1.66 -10.75
CA GLN A 500 0.38 -0.34 -10.31
C GLN A 500 1.42 -0.38 -9.15
N THR A 501 2.07 -1.51 -8.90
CA THR A 501 3.03 -1.67 -7.79
C THR A 501 4.16 -0.64 -7.78
N ASP A 502 4.67 -0.26 -8.94
CA ASP A 502 5.74 0.73 -9.13
C ASP A 502 5.42 2.10 -8.53
N TYR A 503 4.15 2.50 -8.52
CA TYR A 503 3.74 3.80 -7.97
C TYR A 503 4.02 3.88 -6.46
N VAL A 504 4.09 2.76 -5.74
CA VAL A 504 4.53 2.75 -4.33
C VAL A 504 5.99 3.16 -4.23
N MET A 505 6.87 2.55 -5.03
CA MET A 505 8.31 2.89 -5.00
C MET A 505 8.56 4.33 -5.44
N ARG A 506 7.89 4.80 -6.50
CA ARG A 506 7.98 6.20 -6.95
C ARG A 506 7.49 7.18 -5.89
N SER A 507 6.38 6.86 -5.21
CA SER A 507 5.82 7.69 -4.14
C SER A 507 6.73 7.76 -2.91
N LEU A 508 7.34 6.63 -2.52
CA LEU A 508 8.27 6.56 -1.38
C LEU A 508 9.59 7.27 -1.68
N LEU A 509 10.16 7.11 -2.89
CA LEU A 509 11.37 7.83 -3.33
C LEU A 509 11.16 9.35 -3.32
N PHE A 510 9.98 9.81 -3.75
CA PHE A 510 9.64 11.23 -3.72
C PHE A 510 9.50 11.76 -2.29
N ASP A 511 8.96 10.97 -1.34
CA ASP A 511 8.83 11.42 0.05
C ASP A 511 10.16 11.34 0.82
N THR A 512 11.08 10.40 0.51
CA THR A 512 12.44 10.36 1.09
C THR A 512 13.26 11.62 0.83
N LEU A 513 13.07 12.27 -0.33
CA LEU A 513 13.70 13.57 -0.64
C LEU A 513 13.23 14.70 0.29
N THR A 514 12.17 14.48 1.07
CA THR A 514 11.52 15.51 1.89
C THR A 514 11.34 15.14 3.37
N GLY A 515 11.64 13.89 3.76
CA GLY A 515 11.48 13.42 5.13
C GLY A 515 12.05 12.03 5.39
N LYS A 516 12.43 11.76 6.64
CA LYS A 516 12.96 10.44 7.05
C LYS A 516 11.81 9.44 7.21
N LEU A 517 11.66 8.53 6.25
CA LEU A 517 10.68 7.44 6.34
C LEU A 517 10.99 6.49 7.51
N PRO A 518 10.00 6.08 8.33
CA PRO A 518 10.24 5.15 9.43
C PRO A 518 10.64 3.75 8.93
N VAL A 519 11.78 3.23 9.39
CA VAL A 519 12.27 1.88 8.99
C VAL A 519 11.21 0.79 9.22
N ARG A 520 10.49 0.86 10.36
CA ARG A 520 9.40 -0.07 10.69
C ARG A 520 8.18 0.02 9.76
N MET A 521 8.03 1.11 9.01
CA MET A 521 7.00 1.23 7.96
C MET A 521 7.43 0.44 6.72
N LEU A 522 8.68 0.61 6.28
CA LEU A 522 9.25 -0.07 5.13
C LEU A 522 9.34 -1.59 5.36
N GLU A 523 9.70 -2.02 6.57
CA GLU A 523 9.67 -3.43 6.99
C GLU A 523 8.26 -4.05 6.90
N ASP A 524 7.23 -3.35 7.39
CA ASP A 524 5.84 -3.82 7.33
C ASP A 524 5.30 -3.82 5.89
N LEU A 525 5.68 -2.85 5.06
CA LEU A 525 5.34 -2.81 3.64
C LEU A 525 6.00 -3.97 2.87
N ALA A 526 7.29 -4.22 3.10
CA ALA A 526 8.02 -5.35 2.51
C ALA A 526 7.41 -6.70 2.94
N PHE A 527 7.06 -6.86 4.21
CA PHE A 527 6.40 -8.07 4.71
C PHE A 527 4.97 -8.28 4.15
N THR A 528 4.33 -7.24 3.60
CA THR A 528 2.94 -7.29 3.12
C THR A 528 2.79 -7.20 1.59
N SER A 529 3.85 -6.88 0.85
CA SER A 529 3.84 -6.81 -0.63
C SER A 529 3.48 -8.13 -1.30
N ASN A 530 3.81 -9.27 -0.66
CA ASN A 530 3.80 -10.61 -1.25
C ASN A 530 4.70 -10.79 -2.48
N ASN A 531 5.54 -9.80 -2.80
CA ASN A 531 6.54 -9.84 -3.87
C ASN A 531 7.92 -9.62 -3.25
N HIS A 532 8.82 -10.57 -3.47
CA HIS A 532 10.17 -10.53 -2.92
C HIS A 532 11.03 -9.44 -3.56
N LEU A 533 10.89 -9.15 -4.85
CA LEU A 533 11.61 -8.06 -5.52
C LEU A 533 11.26 -6.71 -4.88
N THR A 534 9.96 -6.42 -4.70
CA THR A 534 9.51 -5.20 -4.01
C THR A 534 10.00 -5.14 -2.55
N ALA A 535 10.16 -6.27 -1.88
CA ALA A 535 10.75 -6.33 -0.55
C ALA A 535 12.28 -6.06 -0.54
N ILE A 536 12.98 -6.33 -1.64
CA ILE A 536 14.36 -5.92 -1.87
C ILE A 536 14.41 -4.41 -2.14
N ASP A 537 13.59 -3.89 -3.05
CA ASP A 537 13.58 -2.48 -3.43
C ASP A 537 13.31 -1.56 -2.23
N LEU A 538 12.35 -1.91 -1.37
CA LEU A 538 12.05 -1.20 -0.12
C LEU A 538 13.22 -1.21 0.88
N ARG A 539 14.03 -2.27 0.86
CA ARG A 539 15.20 -2.44 1.74
C ARG A 539 16.43 -1.72 1.19
N ASP A 540 16.63 -1.72 -0.13
CA ASP A 540 17.75 -1.04 -0.77
C ASP A 540 17.48 0.50 -0.76
N LEU A 541 16.23 0.95 -0.92
CA LEU A 541 15.80 2.34 -0.65
C LEU A 541 16.14 2.79 0.78
N TRP A 542 15.90 1.96 1.81
CA TRP A 542 16.34 2.25 3.17
C TRP A 542 17.88 2.27 3.31
N SER A 543 18.55 1.36 2.59
CA SER A 543 20.01 1.19 2.65
C SER A 543 20.78 2.36 2.05
N GLU A 544 20.21 3.00 1.02
CA GLU A 544 20.83 4.10 0.26
C GLU A 544 20.45 5.47 0.85
N GLU A 545 19.16 5.79 0.98
CA GLU A 545 18.70 7.15 1.33
C GLU A 545 18.55 7.40 2.84
N VAL A 546 18.36 6.35 3.65
CA VAL A 546 17.87 6.51 5.04
C VAL A 546 18.94 6.19 6.10
N MET A 547 20.01 5.45 5.76
CA MET A 547 21.05 5.01 6.71
C MET A 547 21.92 6.15 7.27
N THR A 548 21.50 6.70 8.39
CA THR A 548 22.34 7.51 9.30
C THR A 548 22.95 6.63 10.41
N LYS A 549 24.10 7.03 10.97
CA LYS A 549 24.95 6.17 11.83
C LYS A 549 24.22 5.57 13.04
N ASP A 550 23.23 6.28 13.57
CA ASP A 550 22.56 5.98 14.84
C ASP A 550 21.18 5.32 14.66
N GLN A 551 20.81 4.94 13.42
CA GLN A 551 19.49 4.35 13.13
C GLN A 551 19.37 2.85 13.44
N PRO A 552 18.13 2.37 13.71
CA PRO A 552 17.87 0.95 13.96
C PRO A 552 18.19 0.09 12.73
N GLN A 553 18.73 -1.12 12.97
CA GLN A 553 18.96 -2.10 11.90
C GLN A 553 17.64 -2.60 11.32
N TRP A 554 17.55 -2.66 9.99
CA TRP A 554 16.48 -3.34 9.27
C TRP A 554 16.21 -4.75 9.84
N PHE A 555 14.95 -5.03 10.14
CA PHE A 555 14.52 -6.29 10.74
C PHE A 555 14.66 -7.48 9.77
N PRO A 556 15.54 -8.45 10.05
CA PRO A 556 15.80 -9.57 9.14
C PRO A 556 14.57 -10.46 8.91
N GLY A 557 13.67 -10.51 9.89
CA GLY A 557 12.43 -11.28 9.79
C GLY A 557 11.40 -10.73 8.81
N ALA A 558 11.61 -9.55 8.22
CA ALA A 558 10.83 -9.11 7.06
C ALA A 558 11.01 -10.08 5.86
N PHE A 559 12.18 -10.73 5.77
CA PHE A 559 12.49 -11.74 4.76
C PHE A 559 12.24 -13.19 5.24
N ASP A 560 11.73 -13.44 6.46
CA ASP A 560 11.40 -14.80 6.95
C ASP A 560 10.43 -15.54 6.01
N LYS A 561 9.62 -14.79 5.24
CA LYS A 561 8.72 -15.28 4.18
C LYS A 561 9.46 -15.60 2.87
N TYR A 562 10.20 -14.62 2.33
CA TYR A 562 10.76 -14.66 0.98
C TYR A 562 12.11 -15.38 0.85
N ALA A 563 12.65 -15.92 1.95
CA ALA A 563 14.00 -16.47 2.01
C ALA A 563 14.29 -17.61 1.01
N GLU A 564 13.26 -18.35 0.59
CA GLU A 564 13.39 -19.40 -0.43
C GLU A 564 13.19 -18.84 -1.84
N ASP A 565 12.21 -17.95 -2.03
CA ASP A 565 11.89 -17.32 -3.32
C ASP A 565 13.09 -16.55 -3.87
N ILE A 566 13.74 -15.75 -3.00
CA ILE A 566 14.98 -15.00 -3.29
C ILE A 566 16.16 -15.91 -3.69
N VAL A 567 16.11 -17.20 -3.33
CA VAL A 567 17.14 -18.19 -3.66
C VAL A 567 16.78 -19.02 -4.90
N ARG A 568 15.49 -19.19 -5.21
CA ARG A 568 15.01 -19.88 -6.42
C ARG A 568 14.98 -18.96 -7.66
N ASP A 569 14.81 -17.66 -7.46
CA ASP A 569 14.78 -16.64 -8.52
C ASP A 569 16.13 -16.52 -9.27
N PRO A 570 16.18 -16.80 -10.59
CA PRO A 570 17.39 -16.70 -11.39
C PRO A 570 17.81 -15.26 -11.74
N THR A 571 16.93 -14.27 -11.55
CA THR A 571 17.25 -12.85 -11.83
C THR A 571 18.19 -12.25 -10.79
N ILE A 572 18.20 -12.80 -9.56
CA ILE A 572 19.01 -12.32 -8.44
C ILE A 572 20.38 -13.02 -8.48
N PRO A 573 21.48 -12.34 -8.83
CA PRO A 573 22.79 -12.99 -8.91
C PRO A 573 23.22 -13.55 -7.54
N PRO A 574 23.72 -14.80 -7.41
CA PRO A 574 23.88 -15.47 -6.10
C PRO A 574 24.84 -14.81 -5.09
N LYS A 575 25.65 -13.84 -5.55
CA LYS A 575 26.46 -12.97 -4.68
C LYS A 575 25.62 -11.97 -3.89
N GLU A 576 24.49 -11.53 -4.45
CA GLU A 576 23.65 -10.45 -3.94
C GLU A 576 22.55 -10.92 -3.00
N ILE A 577 22.10 -12.17 -3.10
CA ILE A 577 21.24 -12.84 -2.10
C ILE A 577 21.73 -12.55 -0.66
N TRP A 578 23.04 -12.60 -0.45
CA TRP A 578 23.67 -12.34 0.85
C TRP A 578 23.80 -10.84 1.19
N ARG A 579 23.82 -9.94 0.19
CA ARG A 579 23.70 -8.47 0.38
C ARG A 579 22.30 -8.13 0.86
N VAL A 580 21.29 -8.56 0.09
CA VAL A 580 19.85 -8.32 0.28
C VAL A 580 19.41 -8.61 1.70
N LEU A 581 19.68 -9.83 2.17
CA LEU A 581 19.22 -10.34 3.47
C LEU A 581 20.03 -9.79 4.67
N ASP A 582 20.94 -8.84 4.43
CA ASP A 582 21.87 -8.25 5.41
C ASP A 582 22.75 -9.25 6.18
N ILE A 583 23.19 -10.30 5.48
CA ILE A 583 24.06 -11.36 6.02
C ILE A 583 25.52 -11.22 5.51
N GLY A 584 25.74 -10.51 4.40
CA GLY A 584 27.02 -10.41 3.69
C GLY A 584 28.17 -9.75 4.47
N LYS A 585 27.88 -9.02 5.56
CA LYS A 585 28.85 -8.23 6.35
C LYS A 585 29.94 -9.06 7.04
N LEU A 586 29.86 -10.39 7.03
CA LEU A 586 30.91 -11.29 7.54
C LEU A 586 32.16 -11.40 6.64
N GLU A 587 32.11 -11.02 5.36
CA GLU A 587 33.28 -11.12 4.43
C GLU A 587 34.06 -9.81 4.23
N GLN A 588 33.56 -8.66 4.70
CA GLN A 588 34.22 -7.37 4.46
C GLN A 588 35.60 -7.27 5.13
N GLN A 589 36.62 -6.93 4.34
CA GLN A 589 37.96 -6.61 4.84
C GLN A 589 37.93 -5.30 5.65
N GLY A 590 38.70 -5.24 6.75
CA GLY A 590 38.83 -4.06 7.62
C GLY A 590 38.12 -4.13 8.98
N SER A 591 37.03 -4.89 9.13
CA SER A 591 36.35 -5.09 10.43
C SER A 591 36.89 -6.31 11.17
N THR A 592 37.11 -6.26 12.49
CA THR A 592 37.56 -7.44 13.25
C THR A 592 36.50 -8.56 13.23
N PHE A 593 36.93 -9.83 13.23
CA PHE A 593 36.01 -10.97 13.21
C PHE A 593 35.05 -10.95 14.43
N ARG A 594 35.56 -10.52 15.60
CA ARG A 594 34.78 -10.36 16.85
C ARG A 594 33.67 -9.31 16.70
N SER A 595 33.96 -8.14 16.09
CA SER A 595 32.96 -7.10 15.83
C SER A 595 31.94 -7.48 14.75
N ARG A 596 32.28 -8.36 13.81
CA ARG A 596 31.31 -8.95 12.86
C ARG A 596 30.31 -9.86 13.59
N ILE A 597 30.80 -10.78 14.43
CA ILE A 597 29.95 -11.70 15.21
C ILE A 597 29.04 -10.94 16.20
N LEU A 598 29.55 -9.90 16.86
CA LEU A 598 28.76 -9.08 17.80
C LEU A 598 27.48 -8.50 17.16
N ARG A 599 27.54 -8.08 15.89
CA ARG A 599 26.36 -7.58 15.14
C ARG A 599 25.32 -8.66 14.82
N HIS A 600 25.66 -9.94 15.00
CA HIS A 600 24.79 -11.08 14.75
C HIS A 600 24.53 -11.91 16.04
N ARG A 601 24.74 -11.34 17.23
CA ARG A 601 24.29 -11.91 18.51
C ARG A 601 22.86 -11.43 18.86
N GLY A 602 22.28 -12.02 19.90
CA GLY A 602 20.93 -11.68 20.37
C GLY A 602 19.78 -12.18 19.48
N THR A 603 18.59 -11.59 19.66
CA THR A 603 17.34 -12.00 18.98
C THR A 603 17.40 -11.86 17.46
N PHE A 604 18.00 -10.77 16.97
CA PHE A 604 18.27 -10.54 15.54
C PHE A 604 19.20 -11.60 14.95
N GLY A 605 20.19 -12.06 15.73
CA GLY A 605 21.06 -13.18 15.37
C GLY A 605 20.31 -14.49 15.19
N LYS A 606 19.47 -14.86 16.18
CA LYS A 606 18.63 -16.06 16.12
C LYS A 606 17.70 -16.07 14.90
N ARG A 607 17.11 -14.92 14.53
CA ARG A 607 16.28 -14.78 13.32
C ARG A 607 17.08 -14.87 12.02
N ARG A 608 18.20 -14.14 11.87
CA ARG A 608 19.09 -14.28 10.69
C ARG A 608 19.54 -15.74 10.49
N ALA A 609 19.77 -16.49 11.58
CA ALA A 609 20.08 -17.91 11.50
C ALA A 609 18.91 -18.76 10.96
N ALA A 610 17.66 -18.48 11.35
CA ALA A 610 16.49 -19.18 10.80
C ALA A 610 16.27 -18.90 9.30
N VAL A 611 16.49 -17.64 8.87
CA VAL A 611 16.53 -17.29 7.43
C VAL A 611 17.57 -18.13 6.70
N VAL A 612 18.80 -18.22 7.22
CA VAL A 612 19.90 -18.99 6.61
C VAL A 612 19.65 -20.50 6.56
N GLU A 613 18.87 -21.05 7.50
CA GLU A 613 18.47 -22.46 7.48
C GLU A 613 17.49 -22.75 6.33
N LYS A 614 16.51 -21.87 6.08
CA LYS A 614 15.66 -21.96 4.87
C LYS A 614 16.48 -21.81 3.59
N MET A 615 17.35 -20.80 3.53
CA MET A 615 18.22 -20.57 2.38
C MET A 615 19.10 -21.80 2.08
N ALA A 616 19.64 -22.46 3.10
CA ALA A 616 20.49 -23.64 2.92
C ALA A 616 19.77 -24.77 2.15
N LYS A 617 18.50 -25.01 2.46
CA LYS A 617 17.63 -25.94 1.73
C LYS A 617 17.32 -25.42 0.31
N ALA A 618 16.93 -24.15 0.18
CA ALA A 618 16.63 -23.58 -1.14
C ALA A 618 17.84 -23.58 -2.09
N PHE A 619 19.08 -23.43 -1.59
CA PHE A 619 20.30 -23.53 -2.40
C PHE A 619 20.57 -24.94 -2.97
N MET A 620 19.93 -25.98 -2.41
CA MET A 620 19.95 -27.35 -2.96
C MET A 620 18.90 -27.58 -4.05
N GLU A 621 17.79 -26.84 -3.98
CA GLU A 621 16.60 -27.03 -4.81
C GLU A 621 16.55 -26.08 -6.02
N ALA A 622 17.37 -25.01 -6.02
CA ALA A 622 17.35 -23.99 -7.07
C ALA A 622 18.04 -24.48 -8.38
N PRO A 623 17.29 -24.70 -9.47
CA PRO A 623 17.80 -25.37 -10.67
C PRO A 623 18.80 -24.53 -11.48
N HIS A 624 18.82 -23.21 -11.27
CA HIS A 624 19.74 -22.30 -11.94
C HIS A 624 21.16 -22.29 -11.34
N LEU A 625 21.39 -23.00 -10.23
CA LEU A 625 22.68 -23.02 -9.54
C LEU A 625 23.50 -24.27 -9.89
N SER A 626 24.67 -24.07 -10.50
CA SER A 626 25.67 -25.15 -10.59
C SER A 626 26.04 -25.72 -9.21
N ASP A 627 26.40 -27.00 -9.14
CA ASP A 627 26.83 -27.67 -7.90
C ASP A 627 28.00 -26.96 -7.18
N ARG A 628 28.81 -26.22 -7.94
CA ARG A 628 29.90 -25.39 -7.39
C ARG A 628 29.37 -24.13 -6.69
N ALA A 629 28.28 -23.54 -7.17
CA ALA A 629 27.59 -22.43 -6.53
C ALA A 629 26.81 -22.92 -5.31
N ALA A 630 25.97 -23.96 -5.47
CA ALA A 630 25.23 -24.59 -4.36
C ALA A 630 26.17 -24.96 -3.20
N LEU A 631 27.25 -25.70 -3.46
CA LEU A 631 28.24 -26.05 -2.43
C LEU A 631 28.84 -24.81 -1.75
N ARG A 632 29.17 -23.75 -2.50
CA ARG A 632 29.72 -22.51 -1.93
C ARG A 632 28.73 -21.83 -1.00
N HIS A 633 27.45 -21.80 -1.35
CA HIS A 633 26.42 -21.13 -0.56
C HIS A 633 25.99 -21.95 0.66
N VAL A 634 25.81 -23.27 0.53
CA VAL A 634 25.56 -24.16 1.70
C VAL A 634 26.77 -24.16 2.67
N SER A 635 28.01 -24.15 2.16
CA SER A 635 29.22 -23.98 2.99
C SER A 635 29.23 -22.65 3.77
N ARG A 636 28.68 -21.59 3.16
CA ARG A 636 28.55 -20.27 3.79
C ARG A 636 27.45 -20.29 4.86
N SER A 637 26.33 -20.97 4.63
CA SER A 637 25.29 -21.22 5.63
C SER A 637 25.86 -21.98 6.84
N PHE A 638 26.59 -23.07 6.61
CA PHE A 638 27.28 -23.83 7.68
C PHE A 638 28.20 -22.93 8.52
N ALA A 639 29.06 -22.13 7.87
CA ALA A 639 29.98 -21.23 8.56
C ALA A 639 29.26 -20.12 9.35
N PHE A 640 28.17 -19.57 8.81
CA PHE A 640 27.34 -18.56 9.45
C PHE A 640 26.65 -19.10 10.71
N LEU A 641 26.00 -20.25 10.60
CA LEU A 641 25.27 -20.88 11.70
C LEU A 641 26.23 -21.28 12.82
N LYS A 642 27.39 -21.88 12.49
CA LYS A 642 28.43 -22.20 13.47
C LYS A 642 28.95 -20.95 14.21
N ALA A 643 29.06 -19.81 13.53
CA ALA A 643 29.53 -18.56 14.14
C ALA A 643 28.50 -17.87 15.08
N ILE A 644 27.21 -18.20 14.97
CA ILE A 644 26.12 -17.55 15.73
C ILE A 644 25.51 -18.47 16.79
N ARG A 645 25.20 -19.72 16.42
CA ARG A 645 24.60 -20.71 17.32
C ARG A 645 25.62 -21.67 17.95
N GLY A 646 26.87 -21.68 17.47
CA GLY A 646 27.90 -22.67 17.87
C GLY A 646 27.68 -24.04 17.22
N GLN A 647 26.45 -24.52 17.23
CA GLN A 647 25.95 -25.69 16.53
C GLN A 647 25.39 -25.34 15.14
N VAL A 648 25.20 -26.36 14.31
CA VAL A 648 24.56 -26.31 12.98
C VAL A 648 23.55 -27.48 12.93
N PRO A 649 22.44 -27.43 12.19
CA PRO A 649 21.59 -28.61 11.97
C PRO A 649 22.30 -29.74 11.22
N ASP A 650 21.83 -30.99 11.37
CA ASP A 650 22.40 -32.15 10.65
C ASP A 650 22.02 -32.19 9.16
N PHE A 651 20.83 -31.72 8.79
CA PHE A 651 20.40 -31.68 7.38
C PHE A 651 21.39 -30.92 6.49
N ILE A 652 22.02 -29.86 7.00
CA ILE A 652 23.04 -29.10 6.26
C ILE A 652 24.30 -29.93 5.98
N ILE A 653 24.65 -30.90 6.84
CA ILE A 653 25.72 -31.87 6.53
C ILE A 653 25.23 -32.86 5.47
N GLN A 654 24.00 -33.36 5.58
CA GLN A 654 23.42 -34.31 4.63
C GLN A 654 23.33 -33.70 3.22
N ASP A 655 22.99 -32.42 3.12
CA ASP A 655 22.97 -31.65 1.88
C ASP A 655 24.39 -31.39 1.36
N MET A 656 25.34 -31.02 2.23
CA MET A 656 26.75 -30.94 1.85
C MET A 656 27.33 -32.28 1.39
N TYR A 657 26.92 -33.39 2.01
CA TYR A 657 27.27 -34.75 1.60
C TYR A 657 26.74 -35.01 0.19
N ARG A 658 25.42 -34.81 -0.04
CA ARG A 658 24.77 -34.96 -1.34
C ARG A 658 25.53 -34.25 -2.46
N ILE A 659 25.87 -32.96 -2.30
CA ILE A 659 26.62 -32.21 -3.34
C ILE A 659 28.06 -32.74 -3.50
N VAL A 660 28.74 -33.11 -2.41
CA VAL A 660 30.13 -33.56 -2.46
C VAL A 660 30.26 -34.99 -3.02
N THR A 661 29.24 -35.83 -2.84
CA THR A 661 29.14 -37.16 -3.46
C THR A 661 28.38 -37.18 -4.78
N LYS A 662 27.80 -36.06 -5.25
CA LYS A 662 27.06 -36.03 -6.53
C LYS A 662 27.92 -36.52 -7.69
N ASP A 663 29.17 -36.04 -7.75
CA ASP A 663 30.18 -36.53 -8.69
C ASP A 663 30.26 -38.11 -8.68
N LEU A 664 30.12 -38.77 -7.51
CA LEU A 664 30.20 -40.24 -7.36
C LEU A 664 28.89 -40.98 -7.72
N TRP A 665 27.73 -40.31 -7.60
CA TRP A 665 26.45 -40.85 -8.10
C TRP A 665 26.38 -40.79 -9.63
N GLU A 666 27.04 -39.80 -10.24
CA GLU A 666 27.16 -39.61 -11.69
C GLU A 666 28.28 -40.47 -12.32
N GLU A 667 28.57 -41.66 -11.75
CA GLU A 667 29.70 -42.58 -12.06
C GLU A 667 31.12 -41.96 -12.06
N ASN A 668 31.29 -40.66 -11.81
CA ASN A 668 32.59 -39.99 -11.89
C ASN A 668 33.44 -40.23 -10.62
N PRO A 669 34.78 -40.28 -10.72
CA PRO A 669 35.65 -40.62 -9.58
C PRO A 669 35.70 -39.55 -8.48
N GLY A 670 34.97 -38.43 -8.57
CA GLY A 670 34.81 -37.43 -7.51
C GLY A 670 36.01 -36.54 -7.20
N ARG A 671 35.76 -35.27 -6.90
CA ARG A 671 36.83 -34.30 -6.62
C ARG A 671 37.46 -34.52 -5.24
N THR A 672 38.62 -35.18 -5.18
CA THR A 672 39.38 -35.50 -3.95
C THR A 672 39.48 -34.32 -2.95
N LYS A 673 39.70 -33.08 -3.42
CA LYS A 673 39.77 -31.88 -2.56
C LYS A 673 38.44 -31.54 -1.86
N ARG A 674 37.28 -31.82 -2.48
CA ARG A 674 35.95 -31.67 -1.84
C ARG A 674 35.74 -32.75 -0.77
N LEU A 675 36.02 -34.01 -1.12
CA LEU A 675 35.82 -35.17 -0.25
C LEU A 675 36.66 -35.07 1.04
N LEU A 676 37.96 -34.75 0.92
CA LEU A 676 38.84 -34.54 2.09
C LEU A 676 38.42 -33.34 2.96
N TRP A 677 37.88 -32.29 2.35
CA TRP A 677 37.36 -31.13 3.08
C TRP A 677 36.06 -31.46 3.83
N PHE A 678 35.16 -32.22 3.23
CA PHE A 678 33.93 -32.71 3.88
C PHE A 678 34.25 -33.66 5.04
N LEU A 679 35.19 -34.59 4.88
CA LEU A 679 35.62 -35.48 5.95
C LEU A 679 36.14 -34.73 7.18
N ARG A 680 36.90 -33.64 6.98
CA ARG A 680 37.33 -32.73 8.08
C ARG A 680 36.17 -31.99 8.76
N ILE A 681 34.99 -31.92 8.15
CA ILE A 681 33.78 -31.35 8.76
C ILE A 681 33.05 -32.42 9.58
N VAL A 682 32.96 -33.65 9.08
CA VAL A 682 32.45 -34.80 9.84
C VAL A 682 33.30 -35.05 11.09
N GLU A 683 34.62 -35.12 10.94
CA GLU A 683 35.60 -35.30 12.02
C GLU A 683 35.41 -34.29 13.17
N ARG A 684 35.21 -33.02 12.81
CA ARG A 684 35.03 -31.90 13.75
C ARG A 684 33.63 -31.79 14.37
N ARG A 685 32.73 -32.74 14.10
CA ARG A 685 31.34 -32.70 14.61
C ARG A 685 30.80 -34.05 15.11
N HIS A 686 31.21 -35.15 14.50
CA HIS A 686 30.82 -36.52 14.86
C HIS A 686 32.01 -37.36 15.35
N GLY A 687 33.18 -36.74 15.55
CA GLY A 687 34.38 -37.41 16.04
C GLY A 687 35.16 -38.16 14.95
N LEU A 688 36.32 -38.67 15.36
CA LEU A 688 37.29 -39.31 14.47
C LEU A 688 36.75 -40.61 13.84
N GLU A 689 36.05 -41.43 14.63
CA GLU A 689 35.54 -42.75 14.23
C GLU A 689 34.52 -42.65 13.08
N ILE A 690 33.51 -41.79 13.22
CA ILE A 690 32.48 -41.60 12.19
C ILE A 690 33.10 -41.00 10.91
N ALA A 691 34.10 -40.13 11.04
CA ALA A 691 34.85 -39.62 9.88
C ALA A 691 35.73 -40.69 9.22
N TRP A 692 36.33 -41.60 9.99
CA TRP A 692 37.14 -42.71 9.47
C TRP A 692 36.26 -43.74 8.75
N SER A 693 35.12 -44.12 9.31
CA SER A 693 34.11 -44.96 8.67
C SER A 693 33.56 -44.33 7.39
N CYS A 694 33.24 -43.03 7.40
CA CYS A 694 32.85 -42.29 6.21
C CYS A 694 33.96 -42.28 5.14
N ARG A 695 35.22 -42.07 5.53
CA ARG A 695 36.39 -42.13 4.65
C ARG A 695 36.58 -43.51 4.02
N LEU A 696 36.35 -44.58 4.78
CA LEU A 696 36.43 -45.96 4.29
C LEU A 696 35.32 -46.26 3.27
N ALA A 697 34.08 -45.85 3.55
CA ALA A 697 32.95 -45.99 2.62
C ALA A 697 33.21 -45.25 1.29
N LEU A 698 33.64 -43.97 1.36
CA LEU A 698 33.99 -43.19 0.18
C LEU A 698 35.19 -43.79 -0.59
N ARG A 699 36.18 -44.36 0.10
CA ARG A 699 37.30 -45.07 -0.56
C ARG A 699 36.84 -46.34 -1.28
N ARG A 700 35.98 -47.15 -0.66
CA ARG A 700 35.40 -48.37 -1.26
C ARG A 700 34.55 -48.05 -2.50
N TRP A 701 33.75 -46.99 -2.45
CA TRP A 701 32.95 -46.55 -3.60
C TRP A 701 33.82 -46.08 -4.78
N ARG A 702 34.82 -45.22 -4.52
CA ARG A 702 35.78 -44.79 -5.57
C ARG A 702 36.58 -45.94 -6.17
N ALA A 703 36.94 -46.94 -5.37
CA ALA A 703 37.65 -48.13 -5.84
C ALA A 703 36.81 -48.92 -6.86
N ARG A 704 35.52 -49.17 -6.56
CA ARG A 704 34.59 -49.83 -7.50
C ARG A 704 34.45 -49.04 -8.79
N LEU A 705 34.14 -47.73 -8.72
CA LEU A 705 34.04 -46.88 -9.91
C LEU A 705 35.31 -46.88 -10.78
N MET A 706 36.50 -46.96 -10.17
CA MET A 706 37.75 -47.10 -10.92
C MET A 706 37.92 -48.48 -11.55
N GLN A 707 37.51 -49.56 -10.88
CA GLN A 707 37.49 -50.91 -11.47
C GLN A 707 36.52 -50.97 -12.65
N ASP A 708 35.29 -50.45 -12.47
CA ASP A 708 34.26 -50.39 -13.51
C ASP A 708 34.70 -49.56 -14.72
N TRP A 709 35.42 -48.45 -14.50
CA TRP A 709 35.94 -47.58 -15.56
C TRP A 709 37.13 -48.21 -16.33
N ILE A 710 37.97 -48.98 -15.64
CA ILE A 710 39.04 -49.78 -16.25
C ILE A 710 38.44 -50.91 -17.09
N SER A 711 37.44 -51.65 -16.58
CA SER A 711 36.79 -52.73 -17.34
C SER A 711 35.93 -52.24 -18.51
N LYS A 712 35.37 -51.03 -18.43
CA LYS A 712 34.65 -50.36 -19.54
C LYS A 712 35.59 -49.78 -20.61
N GLY A 713 36.91 -49.98 -20.52
CA GLY A 713 37.85 -49.62 -21.59
C GLY A 713 38.16 -48.12 -21.73
N GLY A 714 38.07 -47.35 -20.64
CA GLY A 714 38.25 -45.89 -20.62
C GLY A 714 39.69 -45.38 -20.85
N GLY A 715 40.34 -45.80 -21.93
CA GLY A 715 41.76 -45.55 -22.20
C GLY A 715 42.15 -44.12 -22.61
N ARG A 716 42.12 -43.16 -21.67
CA ARG A 716 42.98 -41.96 -21.70
C ARG A 716 43.55 -41.66 -20.32
N GLN A 717 44.85 -41.40 -20.27
CA GLN A 717 45.61 -41.14 -19.03
C GLN A 717 45.23 -39.79 -18.40
N PHE A 718 45.48 -39.68 -17.09
CA PHE A 718 45.09 -38.57 -16.21
C PHE A 718 46.30 -37.78 -15.71
#